data_AF-A0A7S0F8F5-F1
#
_entry.id   AF-A0A7S0F8F5-F1
#
_cell.length_a   1.000
_cell.length_b   1.000
_cell.length_c   1.000
_cell.angle_alpha   90.00
_cell.angle_beta   90.00
_cell.angle_gamma   90.00
#
_symmetry.space_group_name_H-M   'P 1'
#
loop_
_entity.id
_entity.type
_entity.pdbx_description
1 polymer ?
#
loop_
_entity_poly.entity_id
_entity_poly.type
_entity_poly.pdbx_seq_one_letter_code
_entity_poly.pdbx_strand_id
1 'polypeptide(L)'
;FQTPGDHQEARSSKDLELVLEDGWHFVFGGDACDKGPGSLRFLEAMVRLKKRYPSRVHLLLGNRDINKMRWTAELAQSELDRMEELPCAFWLPRGSRKAHHQFLQELAAREQGIELEHVTLEMIRSRNTKANKLRYMLDSDMGSQGDFEFRRQELAHLRQLPLGQVTDDDVVESYEESVGPGGWMREYLELAVLGVQLGTTLFVHGQIVGNQFPKEQVAGADENGTAWSIGVVPGIEERVNSVPEWLEMLNHWAKGEINDWIQHPTWVTPPKSDTYEAWSKRGGSELIAYGTPGTRVPTVVYCRFLAADNMPLHYPDNLVNYLKTQGLRNVVVGHTPHGNTPTVIRHDGLIVIMGDTSFSSFKSGRCFEGDNRGDAVSDICSKASDTWTVHGRTEKQEQVEYDVSPQDAEEGCSSHCLVGKFVKLGSPWKQFFVKARLLHSQSCKDSAPAASYLMTHINGFEYEYTVLSQEELDTALRGELKFVVFQRTHCPSQHLDSAEDRASAIFRMVKSYHTDSELTDSADACAEPAVDPGHRLSAGDAVETDLLLAALADRVIQAEVRDMFPDLDLKAAHESLREVVRSITVKEFMVSCRSSRTTKFGGIYFPVAASSCKEDFPKGLGPFSASPTQLIRPEHVLIYKPEVATWRREGRTCQLDKAVLKNRQLKSLLGGMRFARRHDEAFMSPLCDVNLPPERRRALHVPDEAVYFVWSYPFIEMLGKKPKNRQAQSKIKYDQADVSFLLQGAFIYMDCNYVPIQVTALVLNEKGCLHFGHPEPVDNHWLEKQSGTGRLEPVT
;
A
#
# COMPACT_ATOMS: atom_id res chain seq x y z
N PHE A 1 -3.48 -41.49 0.79
CA PHE A 1 -2.12 -41.86 1.23
C PHE A 1 -1.40 -40.55 1.53
N GLN A 2 -1.04 -40.32 2.80
CA GLN A 2 -0.27 -39.15 3.20
C GLN A 2 1.17 -39.32 2.70
N THR A 3 1.66 -38.40 1.87
CA THR A 3 3.08 -38.29 1.56
C THR A 3 3.78 -37.63 2.75
N PRO A 4 4.96 -38.10 3.20
CA PRO A 4 5.79 -37.34 4.13
C PRO A 4 5.92 -35.88 3.66
N GLY A 5 5.60 -34.92 4.53
CA GLY A 5 5.56 -33.50 4.18
C GLY A 5 4.19 -32.93 3.76
N ASP A 6 3.12 -33.73 3.74
CA ASP A 6 1.75 -33.18 3.64
C ASP A 6 1.35 -32.46 4.94
N HIS A 7 1.71 -31.17 5.00
CA HIS A 7 1.51 -30.30 6.15
C HIS A 7 0.03 -30.05 6.47
N GLN A 8 -0.93 -30.40 5.61
CA GLN A 8 -2.35 -30.20 5.93
C GLN A 8 -2.84 -31.27 6.90
N GLU A 9 -2.41 -32.52 6.70
CA GLU A 9 -2.85 -33.65 7.51
C GLU A 9 -1.83 -34.12 8.57
N ALA A 10 -0.64 -33.53 8.62
CA ALA A 10 0.39 -33.87 9.60
C ALA A 10 -0.11 -33.65 11.04
N ARG A 11 -0.06 -34.69 11.88
CA ARG A 11 -0.51 -34.66 13.29
C ARG A 11 0.51 -35.23 14.27
N SER A 12 1.54 -35.90 13.78
CA SER A 12 2.58 -36.52 14.59
C SER A 12 3.96 -36.06 14.15
N SER A 13 4.95 -36.18 15.04
CA SER A 13 6.35 -35.88 14.73
C SER A 13 6.90 -36.65 13.52
N LYS A 14 6.35 -37.84 13.23
CA LYS A 14 6.73 -38.65 12.07
C LYS A 14 6.31 -38.00 10.75
N ASP A 15 5.17 -37.29 10.75
CA ASP A 15 4.65 -36.61 9.56
C ASP A 15 5.46 -35.35 9.22
N LEU A 16 6.22 -34.84 10.19
CA LEU A 16 7.03 -33.63 10.13
C LEU A 16 8.51 -33.91 9.81
N GLU A 17 8.88 -35.16 9.53
CA GLU A 17 10.27 -35.49 9.24
C GLU A 17 10.74 -34.89 7.92
N LEU A 18 11.69 -33.96 8.04
CA LEU A 18 12.40 -33.38 6.90
C LEU A 18 13.78 -34.00 6.74
N VAL A 19 14.22 -34.12 5.49
CA VAL A 19 15.55 -34.60 5.10
C VAL A 19 16.20 -33.54 4.22
N LEU A 20 17.43 -33.17 4.54
CA LEU A 20 18.23 -32.26 3.73
C LEU A 20 19.21 -33.10 2.91
N GLU A 21 19.10 -33.02 1.59
CA GLU A 21 20.02 -33.69 0.65
C GLU A 21 21.47 -33.31 0.93
N ASP A 22 22.40 -34.23 0.65
CA ASP A 22 23.82 -33.99 0.85
C ASP A 22 24.34 -32.84 -0.01
N GLY A 23 25.32 -32.10 0.51
CA GLY A 23 25.89 -30.92 -0.17
C GLY A 23 25.06 -29.64 -0.06
N TRP A 24 23.81 -29.71 0.40
CA TRP A 24 22.97 -28.52 0.59
C TRP A 24 23.10 -27.92 1.98
N HIS A 25 23.01 -26.60 2.01
CA HIS A 25 22.71 -25.81 3.19
C HIS A 25 21.27 -25.30 3.10
N PHE A 26 20.58 -25.22 4.23
CA PHE A 26 19.24 -24.65 4.34
C PHE A 26 19.28 -23.48 5.33
N VAL A 27 18.79 -22.31 4.90
CA VAL A 27 18.68 -21.13 5.74
C VAL A 27 17.22 -20.73 5.83
N PHE A 28 16.65 -20.76 7.03
CA PHE A 28 15.33 -20.21 7.27
C PHE A 28 15.46 -18.78 7.78
N GLY A 29 14.82 -17.83 7.07
CA GLY A 29 15.02 -16.39 7.25
C GLY A 29 14.49 -15.78 8.55
N GLY A 30 13.88 -16.57 9.44
CA GLY A 30 13.24 -16.10 10.67
C GLY A 30 11.75 -15.86 10.50
N ASP A 31 11.12 -15.34 11.55
CA ASP A 31 9.68 -15.15 11.68
C ASP A 31 8.88 -16.47 11.56
N ALA A 32 9.32 -17.48 12.31
CA ALA A 32 8.70 -18.82 12.35
C ALA A 32 7.24 -18.80 12.81
N CYS A 33 6.84 -17.81 13.61
CA CYS A 33 5.50 -17.66 14.18
C CYS A 33 4.94 -16.24 13.95
N ASP A 34 4.65 -15.91 12.68
CA ASP A 34 4.01 -14.65 12.30
C ASP A 34 2.48 -14.75 12.18
N LYS A 35 1.96 -15.32 11.08
CA LYS A 35 0.53 -15.47 10.79
C LYS A 35 0.19 -16.80 10.11
N GLY A 36 -0.95 -17.37 10.52
CA GLY A 36 -1.59 -18.56 9.95
C GLY A 36 -1.41 -19.84 10.78
N PRO A 37 -2.18 -20.90 10.49
CA PRO A 37 -2.13 -22.14 11.25
C PRO A 37 -0.84 -22.93 10.96
N GLY A 38 -0.47 -23.83 11.88
CA GLY A 38 0.67 -24.74 11.69
C GLY A 38 1.97 -24.32 12.37
N SER A 39 1.94 -23.24 13.15
CA SER A 39 3.09 -22.70 13.89
C SER A 39 3.85 -23.74 14.74
N LEU A 40 3.14 -24.58 15.50
CA LEU A 40 3.75 -25.58 16.38
C LEU A 40 4.44 -26.66 15.57
N ARG A 41 3.75 -27.16 14.53
CA ARG A 41 4.29 -28.18 13.63
C ARG A 41 5.50 -27.66 12.85
N PHE A 42 5.45 -26.41 12.41
CA PHE A 42 6.57 -25.74 11.74
C PHE A 42 7.78 -25.63 12.66
N LEU A 43 7.61 -25.12 13.88
CA LEU A 43 8.69 -25.03 14.87
C LEU A 43 9.30 -26.41 15.15
N GLU A 44 8.47 -27.43 15.39
CA GLU A 44 8.95 -28.80 15.60
C GLU A 44 9.78 -29.31 14.41
N ALA A 45 9.28 -29.15 13.18
CA ALA A 45 9.98 -29.60 11.98
C ALA A 45 11.34 -28.89 11.83
N MET A 46 11.39 -27.58 12.01
CA MET A 46 12.61 -26.78 11.89
C MET A 46 13.64 -27.10 12.97
N VAL A 47 13.21 -27.22 14.23
CA VAL A 47 14.09 -27.58 15.35
C VAL A 47 14.67 -28.98 15.15
N ARG A 48 13.85 -29.96 14.76
CA ARG A 48 14.33 -31.32 14.46
C ARG A 48 15.30 -31.33 13.29
N LEU A 49 15.01 -30.57 12.23
CA LEU A 49 15.88 -30.46 11.07
C LEU A 49 17.24 -29.85 11.45
N LYS A 50 17.26 -28.79 12.26
CA LYS A 50 18.47 -28.17 12.82
C LYS A 50 19.26 -29.13 13.70
N LYS A 51 18.61 -29.86 14.61
CA LYS A 51 19.26 -30.86 15.47
C LYS A 51 19.85 -32.03 14.65
N ARG A 52 19.20 -32.41 13.55
CA ARG A 52 19.66 -33.48 12.64
C ARG A 52 20.85 -33.04 11.77
N TYR A 53 20.87 -31.79 11.32
CA TYR A 53 21.93 -31.25 10.45
C TYR A 53 22.51 -29.93 11.00
N PRO A 54 23.20 -29.95 12.15
CA PRO A 54 23.56 -28.73 12.89
C PRO A 54 24.46 -27.76 12.14
N SER A 55 25.32 -28.25 11.23
CA SER A 55 26.21 -27.42 10.41
C SER A 55 25.62 -27.00 9.07
N ARG A 56 24.52 -27.61 8.64
CA ARG A 56 23.92 -27.38 7.30
C ARG A 56 22.60 -26.63 7.35
N VAL A 57 21.90 -26.69 8.47
CA VAL A 57 20.65 -25.97 8.70
C VAL A 57 20.93 -24.77 9.58
N HIS A 58 20.47 -23.60 9.16
CA HIS A 58 20.68 -22.33 9.86
C HIS A 58 19.32 -21.66 10.05
N LEU A 59 18.97 -21.40 11.30
CA LEU A 59 17.72 -20.71 11.66
C LEU A 59 18.10 -19.28 12.03
N LEU A 60 17.52 -18.30 11.35
CA LEU A 60 17.73 -16.90 11.70
C LEU A 60 16.68 -16.43 12.69
N LEU A 61 17.07 -15.55 13.62
CA LEU A 61 16.15 -14.90 14.54
C LEU A 61 15.45 -13.73 13.85
N GLY A 62 14.13 -13.86 13.66
CA GLY A 62 13.27 -12.76 13.24
C GLY A 62 12.68 -11.96 14.41
N ASN A 63 12.09 -10.82 14.10
CA ASN A 63 11.44 -10.01 15.14
C ASN A 63 10.23 -10.75 15.75
N ARG A 64 9.51 -11.55 14.96
CA ARG A 64 8.39 -12.35 15.45
C ARG A 64 8.83 -13.48 16.37
N ASP A 65 10.04 -14.01 16.17
CA ASP A 65 10.61 -15.04 17.03
C ASP A 65 11.04 -14.45 18.38
N ILE A 66 11.87 -13.39 18.33
CA ILE A 66 12.41 -12.72 19.51
C ILE A 66 11.28 -12.19 20.41
N ASN A 67 10.23 -11.62 19.82
CA ASN A 67 9.09 -11.08 20.57
C ASN A 67 8.37 -12.14 21.42
N LYS A 68 8.50 -13.44 21.13
CA LYS A 68 7.86 -14.50 21.91
C LYS A 68 8.48 -14.65 23.31
N MET A 69 9.73 -14.23 23.50
CA MET A 69 10.38 -14.19 24.83
C MET A 69 9.55 -13.38 25.84
N ARG A 70 8.82 -12.36 25.37
CA ARG A 70 8.00 -11.47 26.18
C ARG A 70 6.90 -12.18 26.97
N TRP A 71 6.36 -13.29 26.46
CA TRP A 71 5.22 -13.98 27.06
C TRP A 71 5.50 -14.42 28.50
N THR A 72 6.72 -14.88 28.78
CA THR A 72 7.13 -15.33 30.12
C THR A 72 6.93 -14.26 31.21
N ALA A 73 7.28 -13.00 30.93
CA ALA A 73 7.12 -11.90 31.88
C ALA A 73 5.73 -11.25 31.79
N GLU A 74 5.19 -11.10 30.58
CA GLU A 74 3.99 -10.28 30.34
C GLU A 74 2.66 -11.05 30.47
N LEU A 75 2.70 -12.39 30.49
CA LEU A 75 1.55 -13.25 30.84
C LEU A 75 1.60 -13.76 32.29
N ALA A 76 2.65 -13.42 33.05
CA ALA A 76 2.76 -13.79 34.45
C ALA A 76 1.60 -13.17 35.26
N GLN A 77 1.08 -13.91 36.25
CA GLN A 77 -0.06 -13.44 37.06
C GLN A 77 0.22 -12.10 37.73
N SER A 78 1.45 -11.87 38.18
CA SER A 78 1.89 -10.60 38.77
C SER A 78 1.77 -9.40 37.82
N GLU A 79 1.82 -9.62 36.50
CA GLU A 79 1.60 -8.56 35.51
C GLU A 79 0.10 -8.29 35.32
N LEU A 80 -0.73 -9.32 35.36
CA LEU A 80 -2.19 -9.18 35.30
C LEU A 80 -2.71 -8.42 36.53
N ASP A 81 -2.19 -8.73 37.71
CA ASP A 81 -2.64 -8.13 38.99
C ASP A 81 -2.44 -6.60 39.03
N ARG A 82 -1.57 -6.06 38.19
CA ARG A 82 -1.25 -4.62 38.10
C ARG A 82 -1.73 -3.96 36.80
N MET A 83 -2.77 -4.49 36.17
CA MET A 83 -3.31 -4.04 34.87
C MET A 83 -3.46 -2.51 34.70
N GLU A 84 -3.88 -1.81 35.77
CA GLU A 84 -4.10 -0.35 35.76
C GLU A 84 -2.79 0.46 35.74
N GLU A 85 -1.67 -0.15 36.14
CA GLU A 85 -0.34 0.47 36.21
C GLU A 85 0.53 0.18 34.97
N LEU A 86 0.01 -0.62 34.02
CA LEU A 86 0.80 -1.07 32.87
C LEU A 86 1.05 0.08 31.89
N PRO A 87 2.32 0.46 31.66
CA PRO A 87 2.65 1.42 30.62
C PRO A 87 2.46 0.80 29.23
N CYS A 88 2.29 1.64 28.22
CA CYS A 88 2.39 1.19 26.84
C CYS A 88 3.83 0.78 26.51
N ALA A 89 3.97 -0.18 25.59
CA ALA A 89 5.26 -0.57 25.04
C ALA A 89 6.02 0.64 24.45
N PHE A 90 7.29 0.79 24.84
CA PHE A 90 8.09 1.95 24.43
C PHE A 90 8.36 2.01 22.93
N TRP A 91 8.45 0.85 22.27
CA TRP A 91 8.73 0.71 20.84
C TRP A 91 7.53 1.01 19.93
N LEU A 92 6.32 1.18 20.48
CA LEU A 92 5.18 1.60 19.68
C LEU A 92 5.20 3.12 19.44
N PRO A 93 4.90 3.60 18.22
CA PRO A 93 4.72 5.02 17.93
C PRO A 93 3.69 5.66 18.88
N ARG A 94 3.96 6.88 19.38
CA ARG A 94 3.10 7.53 20.39
C ARG A 94 1.62 7.62 19.97
N GLY A 95 1.36 7.88 18.69
CA GLY A 95 -0.01 7.99 18.15
C GLY A 95 -0.75 6.65 18.00
N SER A 96 -0.04 5.52 17.97
CA SER A 96 -0.63 4.19 17.83
C SER A 96 -0.61 3.38 19.14
N ARG A 97 -0.15 3.99 20.25
CA ARG A 97 -0.06 3.31 21.55
C ARG A 97 -1.45 3.08 22.11
N LYS A 98 -1.74 1.81 22.37
CA LYS A 98 -2.95 1.36 23.06
C LYS A 98 -2.55 0.62 24.32
N ALA A 99 -2.98 1.10 25.47
CA ALA A 99 -2.72 0.44 26.75
C ALA A 99 -3.61 -0.80 26.91
N HIS A 100 -3.16 -1.78 27.69
CA HIS A 100 -3.93 -2.99 27.97
C HIS A 100 -5.31 -2.68 28.59
N HIS A 101 -5.39 -1.71 29.51
CA HIS A 101 -6.66 -1.30 30.10
C HIS A 101 -7.64 -0.74 29.06
N GLN A 102 -7.15 0.01 28.06
CA GLN A 102 -7.97 0.56 26.97
C GLN A 102 -8.49 -0.56 26.07
N PHE A 103 -7.64 -1.55 25.78
CA PHE A 103 -8.06 -2.75 25.05
C PHE A 103 -9.21 -3.48 25.77
N LEU A 104 -9.08 -3.70 27.08
CA LEU A 104 -10.13 -4.35 27.88
C LEU A 104 -11.41 -3.49 27.96
N GLN A 105 -11.28 -2.16 28.01
CA GLN A 105 -12.41 -1.23 28.00
C GLN A 105 -13.18 -1.33 26.68
N GLU A 106 -12.49 -1.31 25.54
CA GLU A 106 -13.10 -1.47 24.22
C GLU A 106 -13.76 -2.85 24.05
N LEU A 107 -13.11 -3.90 24.55
CA LEU A 107 -13.67 -5.25 24.54
C LEU A 107 -14.98 -5.29 25.34
N ALA A 108 -15.00 -4.68 26.53
CA ALA A 108 -16.19 -4.60 27.37
C ALA A 108 -17.34 -3.83 26.70
N ALA A 109 -17.05 -2.66 26.13
CA ALA A 109 -18.03 -1.87 25.38
C ALA A 109 -18.67 -2.68 24.26
N ARG A 110 -17.83 -3.36 23.44
CA ARG A 110 -18.28 -4.15 22.30
C ARG A 110 -19.15 -5.34 22.71
N GLU A 111 -18.74 -6.11 23.73
CA GLU A 111 -19.49 -7.29 24.18
C GLU A 111 -20.83 -6.93 24.84
N GLN A 112 -20.91 -5.79 25.51
CA GLN A 112 -22.13 -5.32 26.18
C GLN A 112 -23.01 -4.46 25.26
N GLY A 113 -22.50 -4.03 24.11
CA GLY A 113 -23.21 -3.12 23.20
C GLY A 113 -23.46 -1.74 23.82
N ILE A 114 -22.49 -1.23 24.60
CA ILE A 114 -22.56 0.07 25.28
C ILE A 114 -21.43 1.00 24.83
N GLU A 115 -21.63 2.31 24.94
CA GLU A 115 -20.58 3.31 24.69
C GLU A 115 -19.43 3.21 25.71
N LEU A 116 -18.21 3.57 25.30
CA LEU A 116 -16.99 3.47 26.12
C LEU A 116 -17.09 4.20 27.48
N GLU A 117 -17.85 5.30 27.53
CA GLU A 117 -18.09 6.09 28.75
C GLU A 117 -18.92 5.35 29.81
N HIS A 118 -19.69 4.35 29.40
CA HIS A 118 -20.53 3.53 30.28
C HIS A 118 -19.81 2.27 30.80
N VAL A 119 -18.59 2.00 30.34
CA VAL A 119 -17.80 0.86 30.80
C VAL A 119 -17.27 1.11 32.20
N THR A 120 -17.66 0.28 33.16
CA THR A 120 -17.19 0.40 34.55
C THR A 120 -15.85 -0.31 34.77
N LEU A 121 -15.13 0.07 35.83
CA LEU A 121 -13.89 -0.61 36.20
C LEU A 121 -14.09 -2.10 36.53
N GLU A 122 -15.24 -2.48 37.07
CA GLU A 122 -15.60 -3.88 37.31
C GLU A 122 -15.73 -4.67 36.01
N MET A 123 -16.32 -4.06 34.96
CA MET A 123 -16.40 -4.66 33.62
C MET A 123 -15.02 -4.85 32.99
N ILE A 124 -14.08 -3.94 33.24
CA ILE A 124 -12.69 -4.07 32.77
C ILE A 124 -11.99 -5.19 33.55
N ARG A 125 -12.08 -5.17 34.88
CA ARG A 125 -11.43 -6.15 35.77
C ARG A 125 -11.90 -7.59 35.52
N SER A 126 -13.20 -7.80 35.25
CA SER A 126 -13.73 -9.14 34.94
C SER A 126 -13.21 -9.72 33.62
N ARG A 127 -12.61 -8.90 32.76
CA ARG A 127 -11.99 -9.31 31.48
C ARG A 127 -10.48 -9.38 31.51
N ASN A 128 -9.86 -9.04 32.64
CA ASN A 128 -8.41 -9.08 32.82
C ASN A 128 -7.92 -10.52 32.99
N THR A 129 -7.94 -11.28 31.91
CA THR A 129 -7.53 -12.69 31.83
C THR A 129 -6.26 -12.84 31.01
N LYS A 130 -5.52 -13.95 31.17
CA LYS A 130 -4.34 -14.24 30.35
C LYS A 130 -4.69 -14.33 28.87
N ALA A 131 -5.85 -14.90 28.54
CA ALA A 131 -6.33 -15.00 27.16
C ALA A 131 -6.49 -13.62 26.52
N ASN A 132 -7.12 -12.67 27.22
CA ASN A 132 -7.28 -11.31 26.71
C ASN A 132 -5.97 -10.52 26.69
N LYS A 133 -5.08 -10.73 27.66
CA LYS A 133 -3.73 -10.17 27.64
C LYS A 133 -2.93 -10.67 26.44
N LEU A 134 -3.01 -11.96 26.12
CA LEU A 134 -2.35 -12.56 24.96
C LEU A 134 -2.92 -12.02 23.65
N ARG A 135 -4.25 -11.92 23.52
CA ARG A 135 -4.89 -11.28 22.35
C ARG A 135 -4.42 -9.83 22.17
N TYR A 136 -4.40 -9.06 23.27
CA TYR A 136 -3.84 -7.71 23.26
C TYR A 136 -2.41 -7.68 22.74
N MET A 137 -1.53 -8.55 23.25
CA MET A 137 -0.13 -8.61 22.80
C MET A 137 -0.02 -8.94 21.31
N LEU A 138 -0.77 -9.95 20.84
CA LEU A 138 -0.76 -10.38 19.44
C LEU A 138 -1.29 -9.28 18.50
N ASP A 139 -2.41 -8.65 18.87
CA ASP A 139 -3.11 -7.69 18.01
C ASP A 139 -2.48 -6.29 18.02
N SER A 140 -2.10 -5.80 19.22
CA SER A 140 -1.73 -4.39 19.45
C SER A 140 -0.22 -4.15 19.48
N ASP A 141 0.57 -5.12 19.94
CA ASP A 141 2.01 -4.94 20.15
C ASP A 141 2.88 -5.73 19.18
N MET A 142 2.37 -6.87 18.70
CA MET A 142 3.12 -7.83 17.89
C MET A 142 2.64 -7.91 16.45
N GLY A 143 1.59 -7.23 16.02
CA GLY A 143 1.16 -7.23 14.61
C GLY A 143 0.83 -8.63 14.04
N SER A 144 0.48 -9.58 14.89
CA SER A 144 0.12 -10.97 14.57
C SER A 144 -1.39 -11.17 14.77
N GLN A 145 -2.20 -10.27 14.18
CA GLN A 145 -3.65 -10.34 14.35
C GLN A 145 -4.19 -11.71 13.91
N GLY A 146 -5.08 -12.28 14.72
CA GLY A 146 -5.72 -13.58 14.46
C GLY A 146 -4.92 -14.81 14.92
N ASP A 147 -3.66 -14.66 15.33
CA ASP A 147 -2.78 -15.78 15.69
C ASP A 147 -3.32 -16.63 16.86
N PHE A 148 -4.05 -16.01 17.78
CA PHE A 148 -4.75 -16.72 18.85
C PHE A 148 -5.71 -17.79 18.31
N GLU A 149 -6.50 -17.45 17.30
CA GLU A 149 -7.49 -18.35 16.72
C GLU A 149 -6.84 -19.36 15.75
N PHE A 150 -5.74 -18.99 15.08
CA PHE A 150 -4.94 -19.95 14.32
C PHE A 150 -4.31 -21.01 15.22
N ARG A 151 -3.84 -20.63 16.42
CA ARG A 151 -3.37 -21.59 17.41
C ARG A 151 -4.50 -22.51 17.89
N ARG A 152 -5.70 -21.98 18.13
CA ARG A 152 -6.88 -22.80 18.49
C ARG A 152 -7.17 -23.86 17.44
N GLN A 153 -7.17 -23.48 16.16
CA GLN A 153 -7.38 -24.38 15.05
C GLN A 153 -6.29 -25.46 14.97
N GLU A 154 -5.04 -25.07 15.14
CA GLU A 154 -3.92 -26.03 15.16
C GLU A 154 -4.05 -27.03 16.31
N LEU A 155 -4.40 -26.57 17.52
CA LEU A 155 -4.65 -27.46 18.67
C LEU A 155 -5.82 -28.41 18.41
N ALA A 156 -6.92 -27.93 17.83
CA ALA A 156 -8.07 -28.74 17.47
C ALA A 156 -7.67 -29.86 16.48
N HIS A 157 -6.87 -29.51 15.46
CA HIS A 157 -6.34 -30.47 14.48
C HIS A 157 -5.42 -31.51 15.12
N LEU A 158 -4.44 -31.07 15.92
CA LEU A 158 -3.47 -31.96 16.59
C LEU A 158 -4.15 -32.92 17.58
N ARG A 159 -5.12 -32.43 18.34
CA ARG A 159 -5.85 -33.21 19.35
C ARG A 159 -7.04 -33.99 18.76
N GLN A 160 -7.37 -33.75 17.49
CA GLN A 160 -8.52 -34.35 16.80
C GLN A 160 -9.85 -34.04 17.49
N LEU A 161 -10.00 -32.79 17.95
CA LEU A 161 -11.19 -32.29 18.63
C LEU A 161 -11.94 -31.30 17.72
N PRO A 162 -13.28 -31.19 17.84
CA PRO A 162 -14.01 -30.08 17.27
C PRO A 162 -13.47 -28.74 17.78
N LEU A 163 -13.43 -27.72 16.92
CA LEU A 163 -12.86 -26.39 17.26
C LEU A 163 -13.44 -25.80 18.55
N GLY A 164 -14.76 -25.93 18.76
CA GLY A 164 -15.45 -25.41 19.95
C GLY A 164 -15.12 -26.14 21.26
N GLN A 165 -14.36 -27.24 21.22
CA GLN A 165 -13.87 -27.94 22.42
C GLN A 165 -12.49 -27.48 22.86
N VAL A 166 -11.78 -26.68 22.06
CA VAL A 166 -10.51 -26.08 22.46
C VAL A 166 -10.81 -24.74 23.14
N THR A 167 -10.53 -24.65 24.43
CA THR A 167 -10.81 -23.48 25.26
C THR A 167 -9.78 -22.37 25.07
N ASP A 168 -10.07 -21.18 25.59
CA ASP A 168 -9.08 -20.10 25.63
C ASP A 168 -7.86 -20.45 26.49
N ASP A 169 -8.08 -21.19 27.58
CA ASP A 169 -7.01 -21.65 28.47
C ASP A 169 -6.10 -22.64 27.77
N ASP A 170 -6.64 -23.55 26.94
CA ASP A 170 -5.83 -24.47 26.11
C ASP A 170 -4.89 -23.70 25.17
N VAL A 171 -5.35 -22.58 24.61
CA VAL A 171 -4.55 -21.75 23.72
C VAL A 171 -3.45 -21.04 24.50
N VAL A 172 -3.79 -20.42 25.63
CA VAL A 172 -2.82 -19.74 26.51
C VAL A 172 -1.75 -20.72 26.98
N GLU A 173 -2.15 -21.87 27.51
CA GLU A 173 -1.25 -22.93 27.97
C GLU A 173 -0.29 -23.34 26.85
N SER A 174 -0.79 -23.55 25.63
CA SER A 174 0.07 -23.87 24.48
C SER A 174 1.13 -22.81 24.17
N TYR A 175 0.81 -21.52 24.34
CA TYR A 175 1.79 -20.45 24.17
C TYR A 175 2.83 -20.41 25.31
N GLU A 176 2.39 -20.58 26.56
CA GLU A 176 3.26 -20.65 27.73
C GLU A 176 4.20 -21.86 27.66
N GLU A 177 3.68 -23.04 27.31
CA GLU A 177 4.47 -24.27 27.12
C GLU A 177 5.50 -24.13 26.01
N SER A 178 5.16 -23.45 24.90
CA SER A 178 6.06 -23.30 23.75
C SER A 178 7.33 -22.51 24.08
N VAL A 179 7.26 -21.55 25.01
CA VAL A 179 8.42 -20.79 25.51
C VAL A 179 8.99 -21.34 26.82
N GLY A 180 8.29 -22.29 27.45
CA GLY A 180 8.74 -23.01 28.65
C GLY A 180 9.84 -24.04 28.34
N PRO A 181 10.42 -24.65 29.39
CA PRO A 181 11.41 -25.73 29.23
C PRO A 181 10.89 -26.88 28.35
N GLY A 182 11.62 -27.23 27.30
CA GLY A 182 11.21 -28.26 26.33
C GLY A 182 10.20 -27.80 25.27
N GLY A 183 9.77 -26.53 25.33
CA GLY A 183 8.91 -25.93 24.32
C GLY A 183 9.62 -25.66 22.99
N TRP A 184 8.89 -25.83 21.88
CA TRP A 184 9.48 -25.72 20.54
C TRP A 184 9.92 -24.30 20.17
N MET A 185 9.23 -23.25 20.63
CA MET A 185 9.66 -21.87 20.39
C MET A 185 10.94 -21.58 21.16
N ARG A 186 11.06 -22.03 22.42
CA ARG A 186 12.29 -21.89 23.20
C ARG A 186 13.47 -22.60 22.52
N GLU A 187 13.27 -23.86 22.12
CA GLU A 187 14.29 -24.65 21.43
C GLU A 187 14.71 -24.02 20.09
N TYR A 188 13.76 -23.41 19.36
CA TYR A 188 14.07 -22.63 18.18
C TYR A 188 14.97 -21.44 18.52
N LEU A 189 14.62 -20.64 19.53
CA LEU A 189 15.42 -19.49 19.97
C LEU A 189 16.84 -19.91 20.37
N GLU A 190 17.00 -20.98 21.15
CA GLU A 190 18.29 -21.50 21.61
C GLU A 190 19.21 -21.97 20.45
N LEU A 191 18.62 -22.39 19.33
CA LEU A 191 19.34 -22.90 18.15
C LEU A 191 19.55 -21.87 17.03
N ALA A 192 18.80 -20.77 17.05
CA ALA A 192 18.82 -19.74 16.03
C ALA A 192 19.97 -18.73 16.25
N VAL A 193 20.30 -18.00 15.19
CA VAL A 193 21.38 -17.01 15.15
C VAL A 193 20.88 -15.70 14.52
N LEU A 194 21.55 -14.57 14.74
CA LEU A 194 21.17 -13.30 14.13
C LEU A 194 21.62 -13.16 12.67
N GLY A 195 22.67 -13.89 12.28
CA GLY A 195 23.13 -13.95 10.89
C GLY A 195 24.11 -15.09 10.67
N VAL A 196 24.28 -15.48 9.41
CA VAL A 196 25.26 -16.49 8.99
C VAL A 196 25.93 -16.10 7.69
N GLN A 197 27.23 -16.37 7.58
CA GLN A 197 27.97 -16.26 6.33
C GLN A 197 28.28 -17.65 5.79
N LEU A 198 27.88 -17.93 4.55
CA LEU A 198 28.22 -19.16 3.82
C LEU A 198 28.99 -18.77 2.55
N GLY A 199 30.29 -19.03 2.56
CA GLY A 199 31.19 -18.59 1.47
C GLY A 199 31.17 -17.07 1.30
N THR A 200 30.79 -16.61 0.11
CA THR A 200 30.69 -15.20 -0.27
C THR A 200 29.31 -14.58 0.01
N THR A 201 28.43 -15.30 0.71
CA THR A 201 27.04 -14.89 0.94
C THR A 201 26.77 -14.64 2.41
N LEU A 202 26.19 -13.47 2.71
CA LEU A 202 25.70 -13.09 4.02
C LEU A 202 24.18 -13.27 4.08
N PHE A 203 23.68 -13.92 5.12
CA PHE A 203 22.25 -14.06 5.40
C PHE A 203 21.90 -13.39 6.73
N VAL A 204 20.89 -12.54 6.71
CA VAL A 204 20.30 -11.89 7.90
C VAL A 204 18.78 -11.81 7.74
N HIS A 205 18.05 -11.64 8.85
CA HIS A 205 16.59 -11.58 8.82
C HIS A 205 16.05 -10.29 8.17
N GLY A 206 16.48 -9.12 8.67
CA GLY A 206 16.13 -7.81 8.13
C GLY A 206 17.19 -7.32 7.13
N GLN A 207 17.53 -6.03 7.16
CA GLN A 207 18.60 -5.45 6.32
C GLN A 207 19.91 -5.26 7.11
N ILE A 208 21.03 -5.09 6.39
CA ILE A 208 22.33 -4.70 6.98
C ILE A 208 22.55 -3.17 7.05
N VAL A 209 21.58 -2.41 6.54
CA VAL A 209 21.51 -0.96 6.55
C VAL A 209 20.07 -0.54 6.78
N GLY A 210 19.87 0.49 7.59
CA GLY A 210 18.58 1.11 7.83
C GLY A 210 18.61 2.59 7.48
N ASN A 211 17.47 3.15 7.10
CA ASN A 211 17.25 4.59 6.97
C ASN A 211 16.04 5.05 7.78
N GLN A 212 15.79 6.36 7.81
CA GLN A 212 14.67 6.98 8.53
C GLN A 212 14.70 6.77 10.04
N PHE A 213 15.88 6.50 10.61
CA PHE A 213 16.03 6.46 12.06
C PHE A 213 15.70 7.84 12.65
N PRO A 214 14.89 7.91 13.71
CA PRO A 214 14.66 9.17 14.41
C PRO A 214 15.98 9.76 14.87
N LYS A 215 16.16 11.06 14.64
CA LYS A 215 17.39 11.78 14.97
C LYS A 215 17.76 11.54 16.44
N GLU A 216 19.02 11.23 16.70
CA GLU A 216 19.59 11.00 18.04
C GLU A 216 19.05 9.75 18.78
N GLN A 217 18.16 8.94 18.18
CA GLN A 217 17.66 7.71 18.81
C GLN A 217 18.57 6.49 18.56
N VAL A 218 19.17 6.41 17.38
CA VAL A 218 19.99 5.27 16.95
C VAL A 218 21.46 5.66 16.83
N ALA A 219 22.32 4.97 17.57
CA ALA A 219 23.75 5.18 17.53
C ALA A 219 24.32 4.89 16.13
N GLY A 220 25.16 5.79 15.63
CA GLY A 220 25.79 5.67 14.32
C GLY A 220 24.89 6.05 13.12
N ALA A 221 23.70 6.60 13.36
CA ALA A 221 22.88 7.20 12.32
C ALA A 221 23.44 8.55 11.88
N ASP A 222 23.53 8.76 10.56
CA ASP A 222 23.96 10.02 9.96
C ASP A 222 22.85 11.10 9.99
N GLU A 223 23.13 12.26 9.39
CA GLU A 223 22.18 13.38 9.30
C GLU A 223 20.88 13.07 8.55
N ASN A 224 20.89 12.02 7.72
CA ASN A 224 19.75 11.52 6.96
C ASN A 224 19.04 10.36 7.68
N GLY A 225 19.47 10.03 8.91
CA GLY A 225 18.94 8.91 9.68
C GLY A 225 19.31 7.56 9.09
N THR A 226 20.45 7.45 8.39
CA THR A 226 20.97 6.21 7.81
C THR A 226 22.08 5.62 8.68
N ALA A 227 22.01 4.32 8.98
CA ALA A 227 23.01 3.61 9.77
C ALA A 227 23.22 2.17 9.27
N TRP A 228 24.42 1.63 9.41
CA TRP A 228 24.73 0.23 9.05
C TRP A 228 24.79 -0.64 10.30
N SER A 229 24.18 -1.81 10.27
CA SER A 229 24.29 -2.79 11.37
C SER A 229 25.60 -3.56 11.32
N ILE A 230 26.26 -3.60 10.15
CA ILE A 230 27.54 -4.28 9.99
C ILE A 230 28.62 -3.69 10.91
N GLY A 231 29.33 -4.57 11.61
CA GLY A 231 30.34 -4.21 12.61
C GLY A 231 29.78 -3.73 13.95
N VAL A 232 28.46 -3.61 14.13
CA VAL A 232 27.84 -3.17 15.39
C VAL A 232 27.41 -4.36 16.23
N VAL A 233 27.89 -4.41 17.49
CA VAL A 233 27.47 -5.38 18.50
C VAL A 233 26.94 -4.61 19.71
N PRO A 234 25.72 -4.87 20.20
CA PRO A 234 25.19 -4.16 21.36
C PRO A 234 26.10 -4.26 22.58
N GLY A 235 26.30 -3.14 23.27
CA GLY A 235 27.21 -3.04 24.42
C GLY A 235 28.69 -2.86 24.07
N ILE A 236 29.06 -2.88 22.78
CA ILE A 236 30.42 -2.62 22.30
C ILE A 236 30.44 -1.31 21.54
N GLU A 237 31.24 -0.35 22.02
CA GLU A 237 31.32 1.00 21.43
C GLU A 237 32.07 1.02 20.09
N GLU A 238 33.15 0.22 20.00
CA GLU A 238 33.97 0.14 18.80
C GLU A 238 33.34 -0.78 17.75
N ARG A 239 33.42 -0.36 16.48
CA ARG A 239 32.97 -1.20 15.37
C ARG A 239 33.97 -2.32 15.09
N VAL A 240 33.44 -3.52 14.92
CA VAL A 240 34.19 -4.69 14.49
C VAL A 240 34.40 -4.61 12.97
N ASN A 241 35.66 -4.62 12.53
CA ASN A 241 36.02 -4.37 11.13
C ASN A 241 35.85 -5.59 10.22
N SER A 242 35.93 -6.80 10.78
CA SER A 242 35.81 -8.06 10.03
C SER A 242 34.39 -8.60 10.10
N VAL A 243 33.80 -8.94 8.95
CA VAL A 243 32.43 -9.51 8.91
C VAL A 243 32.32 -10.85 9.64
N PRO A 244 33.22 -11.83 9.44
CA PRO A 244 33.21 -13.07 10.22
C PRO A 244 33.28 -12.85 11.74
N GLU A 245 34.20 -11.99 12.20
CA GLU A 245 34.37 -11.67 13.62
C GLU A 245 33.12 -10.98 14.19
N TRP A 246 32.56 -10.02 13.44
CA TRP A 246 31.33 -9.33 13.81
C TRP A 246 30.17 -10.30 13.98
N LEU A 247 29.98 -11.23 13.04
CA LEU A 247 28.92 -12.24 13.12
C LEU A 247 29.10 -13.17 14.31
N GLU A 248 30.33 -13.61 14.59
CA GLU A 248 30.63 -14.45 15.74
C GLU A 248 30.27 -13.73 17.04
N MET A 249 30.72 -12.47 17.21
CA MET A 249 30.44 -11.66 18.38
C MET A 249 28.94 -11.33 18.53
N LEU A 250 28.27 -10.99 17.44
CA LEU A 250 26.84 -10.69 17.43
C LEU A 250 25.99 -11.91 17.82
N ASN A 251 26.31 -13.07 17.26
CA ASN A 251 25.62 -14.32 17.60
C ASN A 251 25.92 -14.78 19.03
N HIS A 252 27.15 -14.57 19.51
CA HIS A 252 27.52 -14.84 20.89
C HIS A 252 26.74 -13.95 21.87
N TRP A 253 26.63 -12.66 21.57
CA TRP A 253 25.84 -11.71 22.34
C TRP A 253 24.37 -12.14 22.42
N ALA A 254 23.73 -12.45 21.29
CA ALA A 254 22.33 -12.88 21.26
C ALA A 254 22.10 -14.16 22.09
N LYS A 255 23.03 -15.11 22.03
CA LYS A 255 22.98 -16.33 22.84
C LYS A 255 23.10 -16.02 24.34
N GLY A 256 23.92 -15.03 24.70
CA GLY A 256 23.99 -14.50 26.07
C GLY A 256 22.64 -13.98 26.55
N GLU A 257 21.97 -13.15 25.75
CA GLU A 257 20.65 -12.59 26.07
C GLU A 257 19.56 -13.67 26.19
N ILE A 258 19.59 -14.70 25.34
CA ILE A 258 18.65 -15.83 25.43
C ILE A 258 18.90 -16.62 26.73
N ASN A 259 20.16 -16.86 27.09
CA ASN A 259 20.50 -17.53 28.35
C ASN A 259 20.09 -16.71 29.57
N ASP A 260 20.25 -15.39 29.52
CA ASP A 260 19.83 -14.47 30.57
C ASP A 260 18.30 -14.48 30.73
N TRP A 261 17.54 -14.43 29.63
CA TRP A 261 16.08 -14.62 29.63
C TRP A 261 15.66 -15.97 30.24
N ILE A 262 16.35 -17.06 29.90
CA ILE A 262 16.06 -18.39 30.46
C ILE A 262 16.26 -18.41 31.99
N GLN A 263 17.30 -17.74 32.49
CA GLN A 263 17.61 -17.68 33.92
C GLN A 263 16.71 -16.70 34.67
N HIS A 264 16.27 -15.64 33.99
CA HIS A 264 15.45 -14.56 34.53
C HIS A 264 14.23 -14.29 33.62
N PRO A 265 13.27 -15.23 33.54
CA PRO A 265 12.19 -15.19 32.54
C PRO A 265 11.10 -14.16 32.88
N THR A 266 11.04 -13.66 34.10
CA THR A 266 10.05 -12.67 34.53
C THR A 266 10.70 -11.32 34.82
N TRP A 267 9.87 -10.32 35.09
CA TRP A 267 10.34 -9.00 35.52
C TRP A 267 11.17 -9.08 36.81
N VAL A 268 12.40 -8.55 36.77
CA VAL A 268 13.16 -8.25 37.99
C VAL A 268 12.56 -7.01 38.65
N THR A 269 12.20 -6.01 37.83
CA THR A 269 11.44 -4.85 38.26
C THR A 269 10.43 -4.51 37.17
N PRO A 270 9.11 -4.60 37.44
CA PRO A 270 8.12 -4.35 36.40
C PRO A 270 8.15 -2.88 35.90
N PRO A 271 7.91 -2.63 34.60
CA PRO A 271 7.94 -1.27 34.05
C PRO A 271 6.82 -0.40 34.64
N LYS A 272 7.15 0.85 34.95
CA LYS A 272 6.23 1.89 35.46
C LYS A 272 6.07 3.08 34.50
N SER A 273 6.81 3.09 33.41
CA SER A 273 6.77 4.11 32.37
C SER A 273 7.01 3.46 31.01
N ASP A 274 6.70 4.21 29.95
CA ASP A 274 6.86 3.83 28.54
C ASP A 274 8.27 4.11 28.00
N THR A 275 9.27 4.13 28.88
CA THR A 275 10.67 4.40 28.57
C THR A 275 11.46 3.11 28.44
N TYR A 276 12.45 3.08 27.55
CA TYR A 276 13.37 1.96 27.38
C TYR A 276 13.90 1.41 28.72
N GLU A 277 14.40 2.28 29.59
CA GLU A 277 15.03 1.94 30.88
C GLU A 277 14.07 1.22 31.85
N ALA A 278 12.78 1.50 31.75
CA ALA A 278 11.78 0.86 32.58
C ALA A 278 11.49 -0.57 32.10
N TRP A 279 11.53 -0.78 30.78
CA TRP A 279 11.29 -2.07 30.14
C TRP A 279 12.53 -2.97 30.09
N SER A 280 13.73 -2.45 30.42
CA SER A 280 14.99 -3.22 30.42
C SER A 280 15.26 -4.02 31.70
N LYS A 281 14.31 -4.07 32.64
CA LYS A 281 14.50 -4.74 33.94
C LYS A 281 13.95 -6.18 33.94
N ARG A 282 14.42 -6.99 33.00
CA ARG A 282 14.15 -8.43 32.85
C ARG A 282 15.28 -9.12 32.08
N GLY A 283 15.34 -10.45 32.13
CA GLY A 283 16.32 -11.19 31.34
C GLY A 283 16.10 -11.04 29.83
N GLY A 284 17.19 -10.95 29.06
CA GLY A 284 17.18 -10.85 27.60
C GLY A 284 16.54 -9.58 27.05
N SER A 285 16.48 -8.51 27.85
CA SER A 285 15.79 -7.28 27.46
C SER A 285 16.44 -6.57 26.28
N GLU A 286 17.76 -6.66 26.13
CA GLU A 286 18.48 -5.98 25.04
C GLU A 286 18.22 -6.70 23.71
N LEU A 287 18.14 -8.04 23.71
CA LEU A 287 17.72 -8.78 22.50
C LEU A 287 16.26 -8.47 22.13
N ILE A 288 15.35 -8.40 23.11
CA ILE A 288 13.96 -8.01 22.82
C ILE A 288 13.90 -6.61 22.23
N ALA A 289 14.66 -5.64 22.78
CA ALA A 289 14.73 -4.30 22.22
C ALA A 289 15.32 -4.30 20.79
N TYR A 290 16.35 -5.10 20.53
CA TYR A 290 16.98 -5.28 19.22
C TYR A 290 16.01 -5.83 18.15
N GLY A 291 15.04 -6.65 18.57
CA GLY A 291 13.95 -7.16 17.74
C GLY A 291 12.76 -6.20 17.57
N THR A 292 12.87 -4.93 17.98
CA THR A 292 11.77 -3.94 17.92
C THR A 292 12.19 -2.65 17.22
N PRO A 293 11.24 -1.84 16.72
CA PRO A 293 11.54 -0.49 16.22
C PRO A 293 12.09 0.46 17.29
N GLY A 294 12.02 0.10 18.58
CA GLY A 294 12.57 0.87 19.69
C GLY A 294 14.07 0.68 19.93
N THR A 295 14.75 -0.11 19.09
CA THR A 295 16.20 -0.33 19.17
C THR A 295 16.99 0.99 19.20
N ARG A 296 18.13 0.98 19.90
CA ARG A 296 19.08 2.11 20.01
C ARG A 296 20.29 1.96 19.10
N VAL A 297 20.38 0.84 18.38
CA VAL A 297 21.46 0.53 17.45
C VAL A 297 20.84 -0.02 16.15
N PRO A 298 21.50 0.13 14.99
CA PRO A 298 21.05 -0.52 13.77
C PRO A 298 21.10 -2.04 13.92
N THR A 299 20.03 -2.73 13.52
CA THR A 299 19.87 -4.17 13.78
C THR A 299 19.82 -4.98 12.50
N VAL A 300 20.28 -6.23 12.54
CA VAL A 300 20.11 -7.17 11.41
C VAL A 300 18.71 -7.79 11.37
N VAL A 301 17.80 -7.36 12.25
CA VAL A 301 16.45 -7.90 12.40
C VAL A 301 15.41 -6.92 11.87
N TYR A 302 15.47 -5.65 12.27
CA TYR A 302 14.40 -4.68 12.02
C TYR A 302 14.77 -3.62 10.96
N CYS A 303 16.05 -3.50 10.59
CA CYS A 303 16.47 -2.53 9.58
C CYS A 303 15.72 -2.71 8.25
N ARG A 304 15.38 -1.57 7.64
CA ARG A 304 14.79 -1.46 6.30
C ARG A 304 15.53 -0.37 5.54
N PHE A 305 15.75 -0.57 4.25
CA PHE A 305 16.41 0.42 3.42
C PHE A 305 15.59 0.71 2.18
N LEU A 306 14.55 1.50 2.38
CA LEU A 306 13.50 1.77 1.40
C LEU A 306 13.25 3.29 1.29
N ALA A 307 12.75 3.72 0.15
CA ALA A 307 12.28 5.09 -0.04
C ALA A 307 11.01 5.35 0.78
N ALA A 308 10.56 6.60 0.82
CA ALA A 308 9.37 7.00 1.59
C ALA A 308 8.07 6.31 1.11
N ASP A 309 8.03 5.91 -0.17
CA ASP A 309 6.96 5.13 -0.78
C ASP A 309 7.16 3.61 -0.65
N ASN A 310 8.16 3.17 0.12
CA ASN A 310 8.63 1.78 0.24
C ASN A 310 9.27 1.17 -1.01
N MET A 311 9.62 1.96 -2.04
CA MET A 311 10.44 1.46 -3.14
C MET A 311 11.84 1.04 -2.65
N PRO A 312 12.42 -0.03 -3.21
CA PRO A 312 13.74 -0.50 -2.80
C PRO A 312 14.82 0.53 -3.18
N LEU A 313 15.85 0.66 -2.34
CA LEU A 313 16.98 1.56 -2.58
C LEU A 313 18.26 0.78 -2.84
N HIS A 314 19.10 1.28 -3.75
CA HIS A 314 20.48 0.82 -3.88
C HIS A 314 21.26 1.15 -2.61
N TYR A 315 22.00 0.17 -2.08
CA TYR A 315 22.92 0.42 -0.96
C TYR A 315 23.93 1.52 -1.28
N PRO A 316 24.39 2.29 -0.27
CA PRO A 316 25.45 3.28 -0.44
C PRO A 316 26.75 2.66 -0.99
N ASP A 317 27.43 3.35 -1.92
CA ASP A 317 28.63 2.84 -2.59
C ASP A 317 29.75 2.45 -1.63
N ASN A 318 29.92 3.20 -0.55
CA ASN A 318 30.89 2.89 0.50
C ASN A 318 30.56 1.58 1.26
N LEU A 319 29.28 1.27 1.46
CA LEU A 319 28.86 -0.02 2.03
C LEU A 319 29.17 -1.16 1.06
N VAL A 320 28.79 -0.99 -0.21
CA VAL A 320 29.05 -1.98 -1.27
C VAL A 320 30.55 -2.28 -1.40
N ASN A 321 31.37 -1.23 -1.45
CA ASN A 321 32.83 -1.36 -1.51
C ASN A 321 33.38 -2.08 -0.28
N TYR A 322 32.91 -1.72 0.92
CA TYR A 322 33.30 -2.42 2.15
C TYR A 322 32.95 -3.92 2.05
N LEU A 323 31.72 -4.29 1.71
CA LEU A 323 31.30 -5.70 1.57
C LEU A 323 32.17 -6.47 0.57
N LYS A 324 32.48 -5.87 -0.57
CA LYS A 324 33.39 -6.44 -1.58
C LYS A 324 34.80 -6.67 -1.02
N THR A 325 35.34 -5.73 -0.25
CA THR A 325 36.66 -5.90 0.39
C THR A 325 36.66 -7.00 1.47
N GLN A 326 35.50 -7.28 2.06
CA GLN A 326 35.29 -8.39 3.00
C GLN A 326 35.06 -9.74 2.28
N GLY A 327 35.13 -9.77 0.94
CA GLY A 327 34.94 -10.97 0.13
C GLY A 327 33.49 -11.37 -0.09
N LEU A 328 32.52 -10.50 0.24
CA LEU A 328 31.11 -10.77 0.00
C LEU A 328 30.71 -10.40 -1.44
N ARG A 329 29.85 -11.24 -2.00
CA ARG A 329 29.25 -11.07 -3.34
C ARG A 329 27.73 -11.09 -3.30
N ASN A 330 27.13 -11.63 -2.24
CA ASN A 330 25.69 -11.74 -2.10
C ASN A 330 25.25 -11.39 -0.67
N VAL A 331 24.11 -10.69 -0.56
CA VAL A 331 23.44 -10.43 0.72
C VAL A 331 21.98 -10.86 0.59
N VAL A 332 21.54 -11.81 1.41
CA VAL A 332 20.17 -12.32 1.41
C VAL A 332 19.47 -11.86 2.68
N VAL A 333 18.32 -11.21 2.50
CA VAL A 333 17.60 -10.44 3.51
C VAL A 333 16.09 -10.71 3.45
N GLY A 334 15.35 -10.34 4.50
CA GLY A 334 13.90 -10.48 4.59
C GLY A 334 13.24 -9.33 5.38
N HIS A 335 12.35 -9.69 6.33
CA HIS A 335 11.59 -8.83 7.26
C HIS A 335 10.51 -7.92 6.66
N THR A 336 10.80 -7.26 5.53
CA THR A 336 9.83 -6.40 4.85
C THR A 336 9.29 -7.13 3.62
N PRO A 337 8.06 -7.66 3.72
CA PRO A 337 7.23 -8.04 2.59
C PRO A 337 7.39 -7.10 1.41
N HIS A 338 7.81 -7.65 0.28
CA HIS A 338 8.04 -6.83 -0.90
C HIS A 338 7.40 -7.48 -2.14
N GLY A 339 6.08 -7.64 -2.09
CA GLY A 339 5.29 -8.17 -3.19
C GLY A 339 5.32 -9.69 -3.29
N ASN A 340 4.97 -10.23 -4.46
CA ASN A 340 4.65 -11.65 -4.64
C ASN A 340 5.81 -12.52 -5.18
N THR A 341 7.03 -11.99 -5.21
CA THR A 341 8.25 -12.67 -5.67
C THR A 341 9.46 -11.99 -4.99
N PRO A 342 10.64 -12.61 -4.88
CA PRO A 342 11.82 -11.96 -4.31
C PRO A 342 12.19 -10.66 -5.06
N THR A 343 12.74 -9.65 -4.37
CA THR A 343 13.30 -8.43 -4.98
C THR A 343 14.83 -8.57 -5.06
N VAL A 344 15.44 -8.23 -6.20
CA VAL A 344 16.90 -8.30 -6.37
C VAL A 344 17.51 -6.93 -6.66
N ILE A 345 18.27 -6.36 -5.74
CA ILE A 345 18.97 -5.10 -5.95
C ILE A 345 20.38 -5.41 -6.46
N ARG A 346 20.75 -4.83 -7.61
CA ARG A 346 22.04 -5.08 -8.26
C ARG A 346 23.04 -3.96 -7.99
N HIS A 347 24.29 -4.35 -7.77
CA HIS A 347 25.47 -3.50 -7.73
C HIS A 347 26.59 -4.15 -8.53
N ASP A 348 27.60 -3.38 -8.94
CA ASP A 348 28.80 -3.96 -9.55
C ASP A 348 29.51 -4.89 -8.56
N GLY A 349 29.52 -6.20 -8.85
CA GLY A 349 30.17 -7.22 -8.02
C GLY A 349 29.44 -7.59 -6.73
N LEU A 350 28.18 -7.14 -6.54
CA LEU A 350 27.35 -7.50 -5.39
C LEU A 350 25.86 -7.57 -5.77
N ILE A 351 25.12 -8.57 -5.30
CA ILE A 351 23.65 -8.57 -5.34
C ILE A 351 23.04 -8.66 -3.94
N VAL A 352 21.88 -8.01 -3.79
CA VAL A 352 21.03 -8.13 -2.59
C VAL A 352 19.74 -8.81 -2.98
N ILE A 353 19.38 -9.93 -2.34
CA ILE A 353 18.14 -10.66 -2.58
C ILE A 353 17.24 -10.51 -1.37
N MET A 354 16.14 -9.78 -1.52
CA MET A 354 15.06 -9.66 -0.56
C MET A 354 14.08 -10.82 -0.78
N GLY A 355 14.18 -11.85 0.08
CA GLY A 355 13.42 -13.09 -0.06
C GLY A 355 12.03 -13.08 0.59
N ASP A 356 11.69 -12.05 1.35
CA ASP A 356 10.39 -11.98 2.05
C ASP A 356 9.25 -11.60 1.09
N THR A 357 8.47 -12.62 0.72
CA THR A 357 7.23 -12.49 -0.07
C THR A 357 5.98 -12.70 0.78
N SER A 358 6.11 -12.64 2.11
CA SER A 358 4.96 -12.74 3.02
C SER A 358 3.99 -11.58 2.72
N PHE A 359 2.69 -11.77 2.89
CA PHE A 359 1.65 -10.84 2.39
C PHE A 359 1.57 -10.68 0.88
N SER A 360 1.77 -11.75 0.13
CA SER A 360 1.67 -11.71 -1.32
C SER A 360 0.26 -11.38 -1.83
N SER A 361 -0.78 -11.44 -0.98
CA SER A 361 -2.16 -11.19 -1.37
C SER A 361 -3.06 -10.81 -0.17
N PHE A 362 -3.26 -9.52 0.08
CA PHE A 362 -4.15 -9.02 1.15
C PHE A 362 -5.63 -9.40 0.98
N LYS A 363 -5.99 -10.04 -0.13
CA LYS A 363 -7.34 -10.55 -0.42
C LYS A 363 -7.44 -12.06 -0.26
N SER A 364 -6.39 -12.73 0.21
CA SER A 364 -6.31 -14.18 0.24
C SER A 364 -7.05 -14.84 1.40
N GLY A 365 -8.24 -14.38 1.77
CA GLY A 365 -9.13 -15.08 2.71
C GLY A 365 -9.56 -16.50 2.26
N ARG A 366 -8.77 -17.12 1.36
CA ARG A 366 -8.83 -18.44 0.73
C ARG A 366 -8.93 -19.58 1.72
N CYS A 367 -8.28 -19.47 2.90
CA CYS A 367 -8.35 -20.51 3.93
C CYS A 367 -9.04 -20.03 5.21
N PHE A 368 -8.76 -18.80 5.66
CA PHE A 368 -9.33 -18.24 6.89
C PHE A 368 -9.46 -16.71 6.80
N GLU A 369 -10.40 -16.14 7.55
CA GLU A 369 -10.52 -14.69 7.70
C GLU A 369 -9.23 -14.11 8.32
N GLY A 370 -8.64 -13.11 7.67
CA GLY A 370 -7.37 -12.48 8.10
C GLY A 370 -6.09 -13.13 7.57
N ASP A 371 -6.15 -14.25 6.83
CA ASP A 371 -4.97 -14.80 6.14
C ASP A 371 -4.66 -14.02 4.86
N ASN A 372 -3.59 -13.23 4.91
CA ASN A 372 -3.18 -12.33 3.83
C ASN A 372 -1.94 -12.84 3.07
N ARG A 373 -1.49 -14.08 3.34
CA ARG A 373 -0.21 -14.58 2.81
C ARG A 373 -0.23 -14.84 1.30
N GLY A 374 -1.40 -15.17 0.73
CA GLY A 374 -1.56 -15.51 -0.68
C GLY A 374 -0.99 -16.88 -1.07
N ASP A 375 -0.92 -17.11 -2.39
CA ASP A 375 -0.42 -18.38 -2.98
C ASP A 375 1.03 -18.28 -3.46
N ALA A 376 1.63 -17.09 -3.37
CA ALA A 376 2.96 -16.86 -3.90
C ALA A 376 4.00 -17.57 -3.04
N VAL A 377 4.95 -18.22 -3.71
CA VAL A 377 6.05 -18.93 -3.07
C VAL A 377 7.22 -18.95 -4.03
N SER A 378 8.43 -18.82 -3.51
CA SER A 378 9.65 -18.87 -4.31
C SER A 378 10.72 -19.65 -3.57
N ASP A 379 11.43 -20.47 -4.32
CA ASP A 379 12.69 -21.10 -3.96
C ASP A 379 13.84 -20.22 -4.46
N ILE A 380 14.88 -20.05 -3.64
CA ILE A 380 16.08 -19.28 -3.93
C ILE A 380 17.27 -20.20 -3.71
N CYS A 381 17.87 -20.67 -4.81
CA CYS A 381 18.91 -21.69 -4.78
C CYS A 381 20.22 -21.21 -5.42
N SER A 382 21.35 -21.69 -4.89
CA SER A 382 22.66 -21.58 -5.55
C SER A 382 23.40 -22.92 -5.46
N LYS A 383 23.97 -23.37 -6.59
CA LYS A 383 24.62 -24.69 -6.74
C LYS A 383 26.16 -24.63 -6.77
N ALA A 384 26.77 -23.60 -6.21
CA ALA A 384 28.22 -23.33 -6.16
C ALA A 384 28.80 -22.43 -7.28
N SER A 385 27.95 -21.67 -7.98
CA SER A 385 28.34 -20.47 -8.73
C SER A 385 27.85 -19.22 -7.99
N ASP A 386 28.39 -18.05 -8.30
CA ASP A 386 27.78 -16.77 -7.89
C ASP A 386 26.42 -16.52 -8.58
N THR A 387 25.86 -17.52 -9.24
CA THR A 387 24.53 -17.47 -9.85
C THR A 387 23.51 -18.02 -8.86
N TRP A 388 22.44 -17.26 -8.71
CA TRP A 388 21.28 -17.59 -7.90
C TRP A 388 20.08 -17.78 -8.80
N THR A 389 19.43 -18.93 -8.70
CA THR A 389 18.20 -19.23 -9.41
C THR A 389 17.04 -18.99 -8.47
N VAL A 390 16.09 -18.18 -8.92
CA VAL A 390 14.79 -18.01 -8.26
C VAL A 390 13.74 -18.72 -9.10
N HIS A 391 13.05 -19.68 -8.50
CA HIS A 391 11.95 -20.41 -9.13
C HIS A 391 10.71 -20.36 -8.24
N GLY A 392 9.54 -20.11 -8.79
CA GLY A 392 8.33 -20.03 -7.97
C GLY A 392 7.09 -19.67 -8.74
N ARG A 393 6.10 -19.17 -8.00
CA ARG A 393 4.84 -18.68 -8.57
C ARG A 393 4.36 -17.40 -7.89
N THR A 394 3.67 -16.56 -8.65
CA THR A 394 3.01 -15.34 -8.14
C THR A 394 1.70 -15.68 -7.41
N GLU A 395 1.04 -14.67 -6.82
CA GLU A 395 -0.30 -14.83 -6.21
C GLU A 395 -1.39 -15.25 -7.21
N LYS A 396 -1.14 -15.04 -8.51
CA LYS A 396 -1.99 -15.45 -9.64
C LYS A 396 -1.57 -16.81 -10.21
N GLN A 397 -0.66 -17.52 -9.53
CA GLN A 397 -0.10 -18.82 -9.92
C GLN A 397 0.71 -18.80 -11.22
N GLU A 398 1.11 -17.61 -11.70
CA GLU A 398 2.01 -17.45 -12.84
C GLU A 398 3.41 -17.94 -12.44
N GLN A 399 4.03 -18.77 -13.27
CA GLN A 399 5.35 -19.33 -12.98
C GLN A 399 6.45 -18.28 -13.24
N VAL A 400 7.40 -18.19 -12.32
CA VAL A 400 8.59 -17.35 -12.44
C VAL A 400 9.85 -18.20 -12.37
N GLU A 401 10.81 -17.90 -13.23
CA GLU A 401 12.14 -18.51 -13.20
C GLU A 401 13.16 -17.53 -13.75
N TYR A 402 14.19 -17.23 -12.96
CA TYR A 402 15.26 -16.35 -13.38
C TYR A 402 16.56 -16.56 -12.61
N ASP A 403 17.66 -16.30 -13.29
CA ASP A 403 19.01 -16.32 -12.71
C ASP A 403 19.50 -14.89 -12.45
N VAL A 404 20.16 -14.67 -11.31
CA VAL A 404 20.86 -13.43 -10.98
C VAL A 404 22.29 -13.71 -10.52
N SER A 405 23.21 -12.83 -10.87
CA SER A 405 24.62 -12.93 -10.48
C SER A 405 25.22 -11.55 -10.18
N PRO A 406 26.21 -11.48 -9.29
CA PRO A 406 27.05 -10.31 -9.02
C PRO A 406 27.90 -9.84 -10.21
N GLN A 407 28.21 -10.76 -11.13
CA GLN A 407 28.89 -10.43 -12.38
C GLN A 407 27.83 -9.97 -13.37
N ASP A 408 28.00 -8.79 -13.94
CA ASP A 408 27.30 -8.45 -15.19
C ASP A 408 27.74 -9.48 -16.22
N ALA A 409 26.78 -10.13 -16.87
CA ALA A 409 27.11 -11.02 -17.98
C ALA A 409 27.91 -10.20 -18.99
N GLU A 410 29.07 -10.72 -19.41
CA GLU A 410 29.86 -10.11 -20.49
C GLU A 410 28.93 -9.79 -21.67
N GLU A 411 29.13 -8.64 -22.31
CA GLU A 411 28.39 -8.22 -23.51
C GLU A 411 28.44 -9.35 -24.55
N GLY A 412 27.35 -10.12 -24.66
CA GLY A 412 27.27 -11.26 -25.58
C GLY A 412 26.61 -12.53 -25.03
N CYS A 413 26.38 -12.66 -23.71
CA CYS A 413 25.65 -13.81 -23.17
C CYS A 413 24.13 -13.61 -23.31
N SER A 414 23.44 -14.53 -24.00
CA SER A 414 22.00 -14.46 -24.32
C SER A 414 21.04 -14.58 -23.11
N SER A 415 21.53 -14.38 -21.89
CA SER A 415 20.78 -14.55 -20.63
C SER A 415 20.92 -13.35 -19.69
N HIS A 416 21.03 -12.12 -20.22
CA HIS A 416 20.98 -10.90 -19.41
C HIS A 416 19.63 -10.81 -18.69
N CYS A 417 19.57 -11.31 -17.46
CA CYS A 417 18.39 -11.14 -16.64
C CYS A 417 18.29 -9.67 -16.21
N LEU A 418 17.26 -8.99 -16.70
CA LEU A 418 17.00 -7.58 -16.43
C LEU A 418 16.39 -7.33 -15.03
N VAL A 419 16.14 -8.40 -14.28
CA VAL A 419 15.64 -8.33 -12.90
C VAL A 419 16.60 -7.50 -12.03
N GLY A 420 16.02 -6.55 -11.31
CA GLY A 420 16.76 -5.61 -10.48
C GLY A 420 16.98 -4.21 -11.07
N LYS A 421 16.59 -3.99 -12.32
CA LYS A 421 16.69 -2.66 -12.96
C LYS A 421 15.46 -1.79 -12.65
N PHE A 422 15.70 -0.49 -12.51
CA PHE A 422 14.64 0.52 -12.46
C PHE A 422 14.27 0.97 -13.87
N VAL A 423 12.99 1.20 -14.08
CA VAL A 423 12.40 1.61 -15.35
C VAL A 423 11.38 2.71 -15.08
N LYS A 424 11.46 3.80 -15.83
CA LYS A 424 10.43 4.84 -15.81
C LYS A 424 9.38 4.49 -16.86
N LEU A 425 8.12 4.32 -16.46
CA LEU A 425 7.02 3.99 -17.37
C LEU A 425 5.95 5.08 -17.30
N GLY A 426 5.67 5.70 -18.44
CA GLY A 426 4.65 6.73 -18.61
C GLY A 426 5.00 8.05 -17.92
N SER A 427 4.67 8.16 -16.63
CA SER A 427 4.83 9.41 -15.87
C SER A 427 6.26 9.61 -15.36
N PRO A 428 6.82 10.83 -15.41
CA PRO A 428 8.17 11.11 -14.90
C PRO A 428 8.33 10.83 -13.39
N TRP A 429 7.22 10.73 -12.66
CA TRP A 429 7.19 10.52 -11.21
C TRP A 429 7.02 9.05 -10.81
N LYS A 430 6.65 8.16 -11.74
CA LYS A 430 6.35 6.76 -11.44
C LYS A 430 7.47 5.85 -11.92
N GLN A 431 8.09 5.18 -10.96
CA GLN A 431 9.18 4.24 -11.22
C GLN A 431 8.72 2.82 -10.97
N PHE A 432 9.00 1.96 -11.93
CA PHE A 432 8.83 0.53 -11.81
C PHE A 432 10.18 -0.13 -11.64
N PHE A 433 10.17 -1.27 -10.97
CA PHE A 433 11.33 -2.11 -10.78
C PHE A 433 11.08 -3.47 -11.45
N VAL A 434 12.07 -3.98 -12.19
CA VAL A 434 11.98 -5.29 -12.83
C VAL A 434 12.06 -6.37 -11.76
N LYS A 435 10.95 -7.05 -11.53
CA LYS A 435 10.71 -7.91 -10.38
C LYS A 435 11.06 -9.37 -10.63
N ALA A 436 10.61 -9.92 -11.76
CA ALA A 436 10.84 -11.31 -12.12
C ALA A 436 10.73 -11.51 -13.64
N ARG A 437 11.33 -12.58 -14.16
CA ARG A 437 11.02 -13.10 -15.50
C ARG A 437 9.91 -14.15 -15.39
N LEU A 438 8.90 -14.04 -16.25
CA LEU A 438 7.76 -14.96 -16.31
C LEU A 438 8.00 -16.08 -17.31
N LEU A 439 7.57 -17.29 -16.96
CA LEU A 439 7.48 -18.42 -17.89
C LEU A 439 6.07 -18.47 -18.49
N HIS A 440 5.96 -18.40 -19.82
CA HIS A 440 4.68 -18.64 -20.47
C HIS A 440 4.35 -20.13 -20.49
N SER A 441 3.11 -20.48 -20.13
CA SER A 441 2.60 -21.84 -20.34
C SER A 441 2.62 -22.16 -21.83
N GLN A 442 3.31 -23.24 -22.22
CA GLN A 442 3.39 -23.69 -23.60
C GLN A 442 1.99 -24.01 -24.17
N SER A 443 1.41 -23.09 -24.92
CA SER A 443 0.24 -23.34 -25.77
C SER A 443 0.44 -22.74 -27.16
N CYS A 444 1.55 -23.05 -27.83
CA CYS A 444 1.66 -23.09 -29.29
C CYS A 444 3.04 -23.66 -29.65
N LYS A 445 3.08 -24.69 -30.50
CA LYS A 445 4.27 -25.48 -30.78
C LYS A 445 5.27 -24.86 -31.79
N ASP A 446 5.01 -23.65 -32.30
CA ASP A 446 5.74 -23.16 -33.48
C ASP A 446 6.47 -21.81 -33.32
N SER A 447 6.63 -21.29 -32.10
CA SER A 447 7.61 -20.21 -31.81
C SER A 447 8.03 -20.22 -30.34
N ALA A 448 9.31 -20.00 -30.06
CA ALA A 448 9.77 -19.81 -28.69
C ALA A 448 9.03 -18.59 -28.10
N PRO A 449 8.32 -18.70 -26.96
CA PRO A 449 7.60 -17.57 -26.41
C PRO A 449 8.59 -16.46 -26.07
N ALA A 450 8.31 -15.24 -26.54
CA ALA A 450 9.08 -14.06 -26.18
C ALA A 450 9.14 -13.94 -24.64
N ALA A 451 10.31 -13.64 -24.09
CA ALA A 451 10.47 -13.47 -22.65
C ALA A 451 9.62 -12.28 -22.18
N SER A 452 8.91 -12.45 -21.07
CA SER A 452 8.15 -11.40 -20.39
C SER A 452 8.68 -11.17 -18.98
N TYR A 453 8.59 -9.94 -18.51
CA TYR A 453 9.05 -9.50 -17.21
C TYR A 453 7.91 -8.90 -16.42
N LEU A 454 7.79 -9.35 -15.18
CA LEU A 454 6.96 -8.74 -14.17
C LEU A 454 7.65 -7.48 -13.67
N MET A 455 6.94 -6.36 -13.72
CA MET A 455 7.34 -5.06 -13.21
C MET A 455 6.52 -4.76 -11.97
N THR A 456 7.11 -4.09 -10.99
CA THR A 456 6.39 -3.67 -9.77
C THR A 456 6.64 -2.20 -9.44
N HIS A 457 5.59 -1.52 -9.02
CA HIS A 457 5.64 -0.23 -8.33
C HIS A 457 4.97 -0.37 -6.97
N ILE A 458 5.57 0.23 -5.95
CA ILE A 458 5.17 0.07 -4.55
C ILE A 458 4.89 1.45 -3.97
N ASN A 459 3.79 1.54 -3.22
CA ASN A 459 3.44 2.71 -2.45
C ASN A 459 2.85 2.27 -1.10
N GLY A 460 3.66 2.32 -0.05
CA GLY A 460 3.23 1.82 1.26
C GLY A 460 3.12 0.29 1.25
N PHE A 461 1.91 -0.23 1.50
CA PHE A 461 1.59 -1.67 1.40
C PHE A 461 0.85 -2.02 0.09
N GLU A 462 0.66 -1.05 -0.79
CA GLU A 462 0.01 -1.26 -2.08
C GLU A 462 1.04 -1.62 -3.15
N TYR A 463 0.67 -2.60 -3.98
CA TYR A 463 1.49 -3.09 -5.07
C TYR A 463 0.76 -2.90 -6.40
N GLU A 464 1.45 -2.31 -7.36
CA GLU A 464 1.02 -2.28 -8.74
C GLU A 464 1.95 -3.14 -9.59
N TYR A 465 1.37 -4.08 -10.33
CA TYR A 465 2.11 -4.96 -11.23
C TYR A 465 1.74 -4.66 -12.68
N THR A 466 2.75 -4.68 -13.54
CA THR A 466 2.57 -4.70 -15.00
C THR A 466 3.52 -5.71 -15.63
N VAL A 467 3.25 -6.15 -16.85
CA VAL A 467 4.07 -7.12 -17.56
C VAL A 467 4.54 -6.51 -18.87
N LEU A 468 5.85 -6.55 -19.11
CA LEU A 468 6.47 -6.10 -20.35
C LEU A 468 7.15 -7.28 -21.05
N SER A 469 7.07 -7.33 -22.37
CA SER A 469 7.97 -8.17 -23.17
C SER A 469 9.43 -7.69 -23.06
N GLN A 470 10.39 -8.54 -23.40
CA GLN A 470 11.81 -8.20 -23.48
C GLN A 470 12.04 -6.93 -24.33
N GLU A 471 11.40 -6.84 -25.51
CA GLU A 471 11.57 -5.71 -26.43
C GLU A 471 11.02 -4.39 -25.84
N GLU A 472 9.84 -4.44 -25.22
CA GLU A 472 9.26 -3.29 -24.52
C GLU A 472 10.17 -2.85 -23.36
N LEU A 473 10.69 -3.81 -22.59
CA LEU A 473 11.58 -3.52 -21.46
C LEU A 473 12.92 -2.93 -21.91
N ASP A 474 13.55 -3.48 -22.95
CA ASP A 474 14.80 -2.94 -23.50
C ASP A 474 14.62 -1.52 -24.00
N THR A 475 13.50 -1.25 -24.68
CA THR A 475 13.13 0.08 -25.14
C THR A 475 12.88 1.02 -23.95
N ALA A 476 12.32 0.52 -22.86
CA ALA A 476 12.07 1.31 -21.65
C ALA A 476 13.38 1.67 -20.91
N LEU A 477 14.31 0.73 -20.86
CA LEU A 477 15.63 0.92 -20.26
C LEU A 477 16.49 1.93 -21.02
N ARG A 478 16.32 2.05 -22.35
CA ARG A 478 16.95 3.10 -23.16
C ARG A 478 16.29 4.47 -22.99
N GLY A 479 15.18 4.56 -22.25
CA GLY A 479 14.39 5.79 -22.15
C GLY A 479 13.64 6.14 -23.44
N GLU A 480 13.58 5.19 -24.39
CA GLU A 480 12.95 5.36 -25.70
C GLU A 480 11.49 4.93 -25.70
N LEU A 481 11.05 4.22 -24.65
CA LEU A 481 9.67 3.75 -24.53
C LEU A 481 8.75 4.90 -24.15
N LYS A 482 8.18 5.54 -25.17
CA LYS A 482 7.07 6.48 -25.04
C LYS A 482 5.76 5.72 -24.80
N PHE A 483 5.64 5.04 -23.67
CA PHE A 483 4.40 4.34 -23.32
C PHE A 483 3.40 5.32 -22.69
N VAL A 484 2.26 5.49 -23.35
CA VAL A 484 0.98 5.79 -22.68
C VAL A 484 0.55 4.48 -22.03
N VAL A 485 0.38 4.44 -20.70
CA VAL A 485 0.03 3.22 -19.98
C VAL A 485 -1.33 2.71 -20.45
N PHE A 486 -1.33 1.76 -21.39
CA PHE A 486 -2.51 0.95 -21.67
C PHE A 486 -2.64 -0.09 -20.55
N GLN A 487 -3.60 0.09 -19.65
CA GLN A 487 -4.10 -1.02 -18.85
C GLN A 487 -4.59 -2.10 -19.83
N ARG A 488 -3.87 -3.22 -19.95
CA ARG A 488 -4.41 -4.45 -20.52
C ARG A 488 -5.49 -4.96 -19.57
N THR A 489 -6.69 -4.41 -19.65
CA THR A 489 -7.88 -5.17 -19.27
C THR A 489 -8.01 -6.27 -20.30
N HIS A 490 -7.74 -7.53 -19.90
CA HIS A 490 -8.11 -8.67 -20.70
C HIS A 490 -9.63 -8.62 -20.93
N CYS A 491 -10.04 -8.19 -22.13
CA CYS A 491 -11.38 -8.41 -22.62
C CYS A 491 -11.37 -9.81 -23.25
N PRO A 492 -12.23 -10.75 -22.84
CA PRO A 492 -12.35 -12.04 -23.49
C PRO A 492 -12.68 -11.80 -24.97
N SER A 493 -12.00 -12.49 -25.88
CA SER A 493 -12.26 -12.44 -27.32
C SER A 493 -13.76 -12.63 -27.59
N GLN A 494 -14.45 -11.55 -27.96
CA GLN A 494 -15.76 -11.61 -28.59
C GLN A 494 -15.62 -10.96 -29.97
N HIS A 495 -16.03 -11.68 -31.01
CA HIS A 495 -16.10 -11.19 -32.38
C HIS A 495 -16.91 -9.87 -32.42
N LEU A 496 -16.29 -8.80 -32.94
CA LEU A 496 -16.96 -7.52 -33.14
C LEU A 496 -17.62 -7.52 -34.53
N ASP A 497 -18.91 -7.82 -34.57
CA ASP A 497 -19.62 -8.12 -35.81
C ASP A 497 -20.09 -6.87 -36.60
N SER A 498 -20.01 -5.66 -36.05
CA SER A 498 -20.53 -4.44 -36.71
C SER A 498 -19.48 -3.36 -37.02
N ALA A 499 -19.78 -2.51 -38.01
CA ALA A 499 -18.94 -1.36 -38.37
C ALA A 499 -18.94 -0.26 -37.29
N GLU A 500 -20.02 -0.14 -36.50
CA GLU A 500 -20.12 0.81 -35.40
C GLU A 500 -19.26 0.40 -34.21
N ASP A 501 -19.14 -0.90 -33.91
CA ASP A 501 -18.28 -1.39 -32.83
C ASP A 501 -16.79 -1.17 -33.14
N ARG A 502 -16.41 -1.35 -34.40
CA ARG A 502 -15.07 -1.03 -34.90
C ARG A 502 -14.79 0.47 -34.86
N ALA A 503 -15.73 1.31 -35.28
CA ALA A 503 -15.60 2.77 -35.21
C ALA A 503 -15.51 3.28 -33.75
N SER A 504 -16.25 2.68 -32.82
CA SER A 504 -16.25 3.03 -31.39
C SER A 504 -14.96 2.60 -30.68
N ALA A 505 -14.34 1.49 -31.10
CA ALA A 505 -13.02 1.06 -30.65
C ALA A 505 -11.92 2.01 -31.17
N ILE A 506 -11.95 2.36 -32.47
CA ILE A 506 -11.03 3.34 -33.07
C ILE A 506 -11.16 4.72 -32.39
N PHE A 507 -12.38 5.17 -32.09
CA PHE A 507 -12.63 6.45 -31.42
C PHE A 507 -12.12 6.48 -29.97
N ARG A 508 -12.19 5.35 -29.25
CA ARG A 508 -11.60 5.22 -27.90
C ARG A 508 -10.07 5.25 -27.95
N MET A 509 -9.49 4.63 -28.97
CA MET A 509 -8.04 4.60 -29.19
C MET A 509 -7.50 6.00 -29.53
N VAL A 510 -8.10 6.72 -30.49
CA VAL A 510 -7.69 8.09 -30.88
C VAL A 510 -7.83 9.08 -29.73
N LYS A 511 -8.83 8.91 -28.85
CA LYS A 511 -9.01 9.77 -27.67
C LYS A 511 -7.89 9.61 -26.62
N SER A 512 -7.26 8.43 -26.54
CA SER A 512 -6.11 8.20 -25.65
C SER A 512 -4.80 8.82 -26.16
N TYR A 513 -4.66 8.96 -27.48
CA TYR A 513 -3.46 9.53 -28.12
C TYR A 513 -3.37 11.07 -28.04
N HIS A 514 -4.46 11.77 -27.74
CA HIS A 514 -4.49 13.25 -27.73
C HIS A 514 -4.35 13.88 -26.34
N THR A 515 -4.29 13.10 -25.26
CA THR A 515 -4.10 13.60 -23.90
C THR A 515 -2.64 13.66 -23.42
N ASP A 516 -1.69 13.02 -24.12
CA ASP A 516 -0.31 12.82 -23.63
C ASP A 516 0.81 13.37 -24.54
N SER A 517 0.53 14.36 -25.38
CA SER A 517 1.56 15.00 -26.21
C SER A 517 1.95 16.38 -25.67
N GLU A 518 3.01 16.47 -24.86
CA GLU A 518 3.83 17.68 -24.76
C GLU A 518 5.24 17.41 -25.33
N LEU A 519 5.61 18.24 -26.31
CA LEU A 519 6.92 18.29 -26.97
C LEU A 519 7.98 18.84 -25.99
N THR A 520 9.12 18.16 -25.92
CA THR A 520 10.28 18.55 -25.13
C THR A 520 11.06 19.70 -25.79
N ASP A 521 11.21 20.83 -25.09
CA ASP A 521 12.23 21.84 -25.40
C ASP A 521 13.61 21.31 -25.01
N SER A 522 14.43 20.99 -26.01
CA SER A 522 15.89 20.84 -25.84
C SER A 522 16.57 22.10 -26.35
N ALA A 523 17.17 22.88 -25.46
CA ALA A 523 18.17 23.88 -25.83
C ALA A 523 19.22 23.94 -24.72
N ASP A 524 20.35 23.26 -24.94
CA ASP A 524 21.67 23.87 -24.82
C ASP A 524 22.77 22.86 -25.17
N ALA A 525 23.30 22.97 -26.39
CA ALA A 525 24.73 22.79 -26.67
C ALA A 525 25.08 23.26 -28.09
N CYS A 526 26.04 24.20 -28.14
CA CYS A 526 27.00 24.47 -29.20
C CYS A 526 26.68 25.50 -30.32
N ALA A 527 27.43 26.60 -30.21
CA ALA A 527 28.17 27.33 -31.24
C ALA A 527 27.42 28.34 -32.16
N GLU A 528 27.91 29.60 -32.09
CA GLU A 528 27.54 30.77 -32.91
C GLU A 528 27.77 30.53 -34.43
N PRO A 529 27.14 31.31 -35.35
CA PRO A 529 27.71 32.64 -35.69
C PRO A 529 26.69 33.75 -36.01
N ALA A 530 27.19 34.98 -35.98
CA ALA A 530 26.51 36.24 -36.23
C ALA A 530 25.72 36.32 -37.55
N VAL A 531 24.43 36.70 -37.49
CA VAL A 531 23.66 37.27 -38.60
C VAL A 531 22.70 38.38 -38.11
N ASP A 532 22.83 39.51 -38.81
CA ASP A 532 22.10 40.79 -38.86
C ASP A 532 20.72 40.95 -38.15
N PRO A 533 20.56 41.92 -37.22
CA PRO A 533 19.27 42.26 -36.61
C PRO A 533 18.41 43.12 -37.57
N GLY A 534 17.98 42.54 -38.69
CA GLY A 534 17.34 43.29 -39.78
C GLY A 534 16.29 42.57 -40.62
N HIS A 535 15.93 41.32 -40.33
CA HIS A 535 14.90 40.59 -41.10
C HIS A 535 13.79 40.03 -40.21
N ARG A 536 12.62 40.67 -40.29
CA ARG A 536 11.35 40.09 -39.85
C ARG A 536 10.93 39.04 -40.89
N LEU A 537 11.04 37.77 -40.55
CA LEU A 537 10.29 36.72 -41.25
C LEU A 537 8.79 37.00 -41.10
N SER A 538 8.08 36.95 -42.21
CA SER A 538 6.65 37.19 -42.27
C SER A 538 5.88 35.96 -41.78
N ALA A 539 4.65 36.15 -41.30
CA ALA A 539 3.79 35.10 -40.73
C ALA A 539 3.37 33.97 -41.70
N GLY A 540 3.95 33.89 -42.90
CA GLY A 540 3.68 32.86 -43.91
C GLY A 540 4.43 31.54 -43.69
N ASP A 541 5.67 31.58 -43.21
CA ASP A 541 6.55 30.39 -43.23
C ASP A 541 6.30 29.41 -42.06
N ALA A 542 5.74 29.91 -40.94
CA ALA A 542 5.30 29.08 -39.82
C ALA A 542 4.07 28.21 -40.19
N VAL A 543 3.20 28.73 -41.06
CA VAL A 543 1.97 28.03 -41.48
C VAL A 543 2.30 26.85 -42.39
N GLU A 544 3.37 26.93 -43.18
CA GLU A 544 3.78 25.87 -44.10
C GLU A 544 4.44 24.68 -43.37
N THR A 545 5.17 24.95 -42.29
CA THR A 545 5.81 23.92 -41.45
C THR A 545 4.76 23.16 -40.61
N ASP A 546 3.75 23.87 -40.10
CA ASP A 546 2.65 23.27 -39.32
C ASP A 546 1.68 22.45 -40.20
N LEU A 547 1.46 22.86 -41.45
CA LEU A 547 0.71 22.09 -42.44
C LEU A 547 1.45 20.81 -42.85
N LEU A 548 2.79 20.85 -42.92
CA LEU A 548 3.62 19.68 -43.21
C LEU A 548 3.56 18.63 -42.09
N LEU A 549 3.61 19.08 -40.82
CA LEU A 549 3.50 18.23 -39.63
C LEU A 549 2.11 17.62 -39.46
N ALA A 550 1.04 18.38 -39.72
CA ALA A 550 -0.32 17.86 -39.73
C ALA A 550 -0.54 16.85 -40.86
N ALA A 551 0.05 17.07 -42.04
CA ALA A 551 -0.01 16.14 -43.17
C ALA A 551 0.82 14.86 -42.94
N LEU A 552 1.93 14.94 -42.20
CA LEU A 552 2.73 13.79 -41.77
C LEU A 552 2.01 12.95 -40.71
N ALA A 553 1.40 13.59 -39.70
CA ALA A 553 0.59 12.92 -38.69
C ALA A 553 -0.64 12.22 -39.31
N ASP A 554 -1.31 12.87 -40.25
CA ASP A 554 -2.44 12.31 -40.99
C ASP A 554 -2.03 11.11 -41.88
N ARG A 555 -0.82 11.16 -42.49
CA ARG A 555 -0.28 10.02 -43.25
C ARG A 555 0.11 8.83 -42.39
N VAL A 556 0.69 9.05 -41.22
CA VAL A 556 1.05 7.98 -40.27
C VAL A 556 -0.22 7.32 -39.73
N ILE A 557 -1.21 8.11 -39.33
CA ILE A 557 -2.52 7.61 -38.87
C ILE A 557 -3.23 6.83 -39.98
N GLN A 558 -3.18 7.30 -41.24
CA GLN A 558 -3.77 6.59 -42.37
C GLN A 558 -3.04 5.29 -42.74
N ALA A 559 -1.71 5.22 -42.57
CA ALA A 559 -0.95 4.01 -42.81
C ALA A 559 -1.25 2.94 -41.75
N GLU A 560 -1.29 3.30 -40.47
CA GLU A 560 -1.57 2.37 -39.37
C GLU A 560 -3.03 1.90 -39.33
N VAL A 561 -3.99 2.78 -39.62
CA VAL A 561 -5.40 2.40 -39.71
C VAL A 561 -5.65 1.47 -40.91
N ARG A 562 -4.90 1.62 -42.00
CA ARG A 562 -5.00 0.76 -43.18
C ARG A 562 -4.41 -0.63 -42.95
N ASP A 563 -3.33 -0.73 -42.18
CA ASP A 563 -2.71 -2.02 -41.82
C ASP A 563 -3.59 -2.82 -40.85
N MET A 564 -4.26 -2.14 -39.91
CA MET A 564 -5.14 -2.79 -38.94
C MET A 564 -6.56 -3.08 -39.47
N PHE A 565 -7.05 -2.28 -40.43
CA PHE A 565 -8.39 -2.41 -40.99
C PHE A 565 -8.38 -2.24 -42.52
N PRO A 566 -7.90 -3.24 -43.28
CA PRO A 566 -7.66 -3.11 -44.72
C PRO A 566 -8.93 -2.83 -45.55
N ASP A 567 -10.11 -3.17 -45.02
CA ASP A 567 -11.41 -3.01 -45.69
C ASP A 567 -12.11 -1.67 -45.37
N LEU A 568 -11.49 -0.77 -44.60
CA LEU A 568 -12.10 0.49 -44.16
C LEU A 568 -12.00 1.59 -45.24
N ASP A 569 -13.15 2.17 -45.66
CA ASP A 569 -13.16 3.35 -46.55
C ASP A 569 -12.71 4.61 -45.80
N LEU A 570 -11.40 4.85 -45.85
CA LEU A 570 -10.72 5.98 -45.23
C LEU A 570 -11.27 7.35 -45.66
N LYS A 571 -11.90 7.45 -46.85
CA LYS A 571 -12.41 8.72 -47.36
C LYS A 571 -13.66 9.17 -46.61
N ALA A 572 -14.55 8.24 -46.28
CA ALA A 572 -15.76 8.50 -45.49
C ALA A 572 -15.43 8.80 -44.01
N ALA A 573 -14.41 8.15 -43.46
CA ALA A 573 -13.94 8.41 -42.09
C ALA A 573 -13.26 9.80 -41.96
N HIS A 574 -12.49 10.20 -42.96
CA HIS A 574 -11.78 11.49 -42.98
C HIS A 574 -12.73 12.69 -43.10
N GLU A 575 -13.83 12.57 -43.87
CA GLU A 575 -14.86 13.61 -43.96
C GLU A 575 -15.59 13.84 -42.62
N SER A 576 -15.73 12.79 -41.80
CA SER A 576 -16.32 12.88 -40.45
C SER A 576 -15.38 13.53 -39.42
N LEU A 577 -14.05 13.42 -39.60
CA LEU A 577 -13.05 13.99 -38.70
C LEU A 577 -12.78 15.48 -38.95
N ARG A 578 -12.89 15.96 -40.19
CA ARG A 578 -12.68 17.38 -40.55
C ARG A 578 -13.68 18.35 -39.90
N GLU A 579 -14.87 17.90 -39.49
CA GLU A 579 -15.83 18.74 -38.78
C GLU A 579 -15.44 19.05 -37.32
N VAL A 580 -14.59 18.21 -36.70
CA VAL A 580 -14.27 18.29 -35.27
C VAL A 580 -13.07 19.20 -34.98
N VAL A 581 -12.09 19.26 -35.89
CA VAL A 581 -10.77 19.90 -35.66
C VAL A 581 -10.79 21.44 -35.76
N ARG A 582 -11.88 22.07 -36.23
CA ARG A 582 -11.97 23.54 -36.39
C ARG A 582 -12.07 24.37 -35.10
N SER A 583 -11.92 23.79 -33.90
CA SER A 583 -12.39 24.43 -32.65
C SER A 583 -11.33 24.82 -31.60
N ILE A 584 -10.03 24.67 -31.84
CA ILE A 584 -8.99 25.06 -30.86
C ILE A 584 -8.14 26.20 -31.42
N THR A 585 -8.01 27.30 -30.66
CA THR A 585 -7.15 28.43 -31.05
C THR A 585 -5.87 28.44 -30.21
N VAL A 586 -4.75 28.83 -30.84
CA VAL A 586 -3.38 28.89 -30.27
C VAL A 586 -3.28 29.64 -28.94
N LYS A 587 -4.22 30.56 -28.68
CA LYS A 587 -4.29 31.32 -27.43
C LYS A 587 -4.78 30.48 -26.23
N GLU A 588 -5.56 29.42 -26.46
CA GLU A 588 -5.99 28.50 -25.40
C GLU A 588 -4.87 27.51 -25.00
N PHE A 589 -3.91 27.24 -25.90
CA PHE A 589 -2.72 26.42 -25.64
C PHE A 589 -1.71 27.16 -24.76
N MET A 590 -1.40 28.43 -25.08
CA MET A 590 -0.40 29.24 -24.36
C MET A 590 -0.75 29.61 -22.90
N VAL A 591 -2.02 29.48 -22.50
CA VAL A 591 -2.46 29.74 -21.11
C VAL A 591 -2.21 28.53 -20.20
N SER A 592 -2.11 27.32 -20.76
CA SER A 592 -1.81 26.08 -20.02
C SER A 592 -0.35 26.02 -19.55
N CYS A 593 0.60 26.46 -20.39
CA CYS A 593 2.02 26.32 -20.11
C CYS A 593 2.59 27.32 -19.09
N ARG A 594 1.81 28.30 -18.58
CA ARG A 594 2.32 29.38 -17.71
C ARG A 594 2.12 29.18 -16.21
N SER A 595 1.51 28.07 -15.77
CA SER A 595 1.16 27.86 -14.35
C SER A 595 2.18 27.05 -13.51
N SER A 596 3.36 26.69 -14.04
CA SER A 596 4.40 26.00 -13.25
C SER A 596 5.30 26.97 -12.48
N ARG A 597 4.88 27.37 -11.29
CA ARG A 597 5.80 27.71 -10.20
C ARG A 597 5.39 26.98 -8.93
N THR A 598 6.37 26.32 -8.35
CA THR A 598 6.36 25.43 -7.19
C THR A 598 5.75 26.06 -5.94
N THR A 599 4.67 25.47 -5.41
CA THR A 599 4.23 25.66 -4.01
C THR A 599 4.00 24.30 -3.36
N LYS A 600 4.62 24.09 -2.19
CA LYS A 600 4.43 22.92 -1.32
C LYS A 600 2.94 22.79 -0.96
N PHE A 601 2.33 21.63 -1.20
CA PHE A 601 0.93 21.38 -0.88
C PHE A 601 0.73 21.27 0.64
N GLY A 602 0.09 22.27 1.25
CA GLY A 602 -0.64 22.15 2.51
C GLY A 602 -2.09 22.55 2.22
N GLY A 603 -3.06 21.68 2.54
CA GLY A 603 -4.47 21.97 2.33
C GLY A 603 -4.94 23.17 3.18
N ILE A 604 -6.10 23.74 2.84
CA ILE A 604 -6.74 24.80 3.63
C ILE A 604 -8.18 24.37 3.91
N TYR A 605 -8.63 24.50 5.16
CA TYR A 605 -10.02 24.25 5.55
C TYR A 605 -10.65 25.52 6.15
N PHE A 606 -11.98 25.59 6.19
CA PHE A 606 -12.71 26.68 6.83
C PHE A 606 -13.50 26.10 8.02
N PRO A 607 -13.20 26.47 9.28
CA PRO A 607 -13.91 25.94 10.44
C PRO A 607 -15.35 26.47 10.48
N VAL A 608 -16.31 25.66 10.92
CA VAL A 608 -17.68 26.15 11.18
C VAL A 608 -17.63 27.11 12.37
N ALA A 609 -18.05 28.35 12.18
CA ALA A 609 -18.00 29.42 13.17
C ALA A 609 -19.39 29.77 13.70
N ALA A 610 -19.47 30.31 14.92
CA ALA A 610 -20.72 30.79 15.50
C ALA A 610 -21.21 32.13 14.88
N SER A 611 -20.35 32.82 14.15
CA SER A 611 -20.63 34.10 13.49
C SER A 611 -19.96 34.16 12.12
N SER A 612 -20.59 34.80 11.13
CA SER A 612 -20.03 34.92 9.77
C SER A 612 -18.76 35.74 9.73
N CYS A 613 -17.76 35.25 8.99
CA CYS A 613 -16.71 36.09 8.44
C CYS A 613 -17.34 37.03 7.39
N LYS A 614 -17.05 38.33 7.46
CA LYS A 614 -17.56 39.33 6.49
C LYS A 614 -16.77 39.35 5.17
N GLU A 615 -15.76 38.51 5.02
CA GLU A 615 -14.88 38.47 3.86
C GLU A 615 -15.27 37.33 2.91
N ASP A 616 -15.22 37.60 1.60
CA ASP A 616 -15.48 36.61 0.55
C ASP A 616 -14.33 35.61 0.40
N PHE A 617 -14.60 34.50 -0.30
CA PHE A 617 -13.59 33.49 -0.64
C PHE A 617 -12.39 34.14 -1.37
N PRO A 618 -11.13 33.79 -1.03
CA PRO A 618 -10.71 32.70 -0.14
C PRO A 618 -10.61 33.06 1.34
N LYS A 619 -10.93 34.29 1.77
CA LYS A 619 -10.68 34.74 3.14
C LYS A 619 -11.81 34.41 4.13
N GLY A 620 -12.97 34.03 3.61
CA GLY A 620 -14.08 33.44 4.35
C GLY A 620 -14.96 32.65 3.38
N LEU A 621 -15.78 31.74 3.92
CA LEU A 621 -16.78 31.02 3.14
C LEU A 621 -18.16 31.47 3.65
N GLY A 622 -18.99 31.99 2.74
CA GLY A 622 -20.24 32.68 3.07
C GLY A 622 -21.25 31.79 3.81
N PRO A 623 -22.33 32.37 4.36
CA PRO A 623 -23.35 31.58 5.04
C PRO A 623 -24.03 30.63 4.06
N PHE A 624 -24.25 29.38 4.48
CA PHE A 624 -25.06 28.42 3.74
C PHE A 624 -26.36 28.15 4.45
N SER A 625 -27.44 28.07 3.68
CA SER A 625 -28.68 27.44 4.13
C SER A 625 -28.79 26.07 3.49
N ALA A 626 -29.30 25.10 4.25
CA ALA A 626 -29.78 23.84 3.68
C ALA A 626 -31.19 24.07 3.12
N SER A 627 -31.37 23.85 1.82
CA SER A 627 -32.69 23.98 1.18
C SER A 627 -33.00 22.74 0.35
N PRO A 628 -34.20 22.13 0.52
CA PRO A 628 -34.66 21.07 -0.36
C PRO A 628 -34.67 21.53 -1.82
N THR A 629 -34.27 20.65 -2.73
CA THR A 629 -34.43 20.85 -4.17
C THR A 629 -35.91 20.78 -4.56
N GLN A 630 -36.32 21.51 -5.59
CA GLN A 630 -37.72 21.55 -6.03
C GLN A 630 -37.93 20.86 -7.38
N LEU A 631 -36.98 21.04 -8.30
CA LEU A 631 -37.03 20.47 -9.65
C LEU A 631 -36.30 19.12 -9.73
N ILE A 632 -35.20 18.96 -9.00
CA ILE A 632 -34.42 17.73 -8.90
C ILE A 632 -34.91 16.93 -7.70
N ARG A 633 -35.98 16.18 -7.90
CA ARG A 633 -36.57 15.31 -6.87
C ARG A 633 -35.73 14.06 -6.61
N PRO A 634 -35.89 13.41 -5.43
CA PRO A 634 -35.12 12.23 -5.04
C PRO A 634 -35.18 11.07 -6.03
N GLU A 635 -36.34 10.83 -6.64
CA GLU A 635 -36.54 9.77 -7.63
C GLU A 635 -35.67 9.93 -8.89
N HIS A 636 -35.12 11.12 -9.11
CA HIS A 636 -34.24 11.40 -10.23
C HIS A 636 -32.77 11.14 -9.92
N VAL A 637 -32.41 10.88 -8.66
CA VAL A 637 -31.05 10.47 -8.31
C VAL A 637 -30.99 8.95 -8.38
N LEU A 638 -30.44 8.46 -9.48
CA LEU A 638 -30.29 7.05 -9.76
C LEU A 638 -29.01 6.54 -9.09
N ILE A 639 -29.20 5.79 -8.01
CA ILE A 639 -28.10 5.15 -7.27
C ILE A 639 -27.99 3.71 -7.76
N TYR A 640 -26.79 3.31 -8.17
CA TYR A 640 -26.51 1.93 -8.54
C TYR A 640 -26.64 1.04 -7.30
N LYS A 641 -27.62 0.12 -7.27
CA LYS A 641 -27.97 -0.70 -6.10
C LYS A 641 -26.81 -1.64 -5.68
N PRO A 642 -26.08 -1.37 -4.59
CA PRO A 642 -24.96 -2.22 -4.16
C PRO A 642 -25.30 -3.01 -2.89
N GLU A 643 -24.40 -3.89 -2.49
CA GLU A 643 -24.40 -4.46 -1.13
C GLU A 643 -24.11 -3.37 -0.10
N VAL A 644 -25.04 -3.15 0.83
CA VAL A 644 -25.00 -2.10 1.87
C VAL A 644 -23.69 -2.11 2.68
N ALA A 645 -23.19 -3.31 2.99
CA ALA A 645 -21.96 -3.48 3.77
C ALA A 645 -20.74 -2.81 3.13
N THR A 646 -20.71 -2.75 1.79
CA THR A 646 -19.62 -2.10 1.06
C THR A 646 -19.79 -0.58 1.00
N TRP A 647 -21.04 -0.09 0.87
CA TRP A 647 -21.32 1.34 0.79
C TRP A 647 -21.04 2.08 2.11
N ARG A 648 -21.11 1.42 3.26
CA ARG A 648 -20.70 2.02 4.54
C ARG A 648 -19.19 2.29 4.64
N ARG A 649 -18.36 1.67 3.80
CA ARG A 649 -16.89 1.81 3.83
C ARG A 649 -16.34 2.64 2.67
N GLU A 650 -17.11 2.80 1.60
CA GLU A 650 -16.62 3.35 0.33
C GLU A 650 -17.65 4.29 -0.30
N GLY A 651 -17.17 5.37 -0.91
CA GLY A 651 -17.98 6.23 -1.76
C GLY A 651 -18.49 5.50 -3.01
N ARG A 652 -19.48 6.11 -3.68
CA ARG A 652 -20.17 5.52 -4.85
C ARG A 652 -20.48 6.57 -5.90
N THR A 653 -20.78 6.15 -7.12
CA THR A 653 -21.31 7.06 -8.15
C THR A 653 -22.83 7.05 -8.14
N CYS A 654 -23.43 8.20 -8.48
CA CYS A 654 -24.85 8.33 -8.80
C CYS A 654 -25.00 9.02 -10.15
N GLN A 655 -26.16 8.81 -10.78
CA GLN A 655 -26.54 9.47 -12.01
C GLN A 655 -27.81 10.30 -11.80
N LEU A 656 -27.95 11.38 -12.56
CA LEU A 656 -29.23 12.09 -12.66
C LEU A 656 -30.05 11.57 -13.83
N ASP A 657 -31.35 11.36 -13.61
CA ASP A 657 -32.27 11.03 -14.69
C ASP A 657 -32.23 12.11 -15.77
N LYS A 658 -31.92 11.68 -17.00
CA LYS A 658 -31.85 12.52 -18.20
C LYS A 658 -33.14 13.30 -18.45
N ALA A 659 -34.29 12.86 -17.94
CA ALA A 659 -35.56 13.58 -18.00
C ALA A 659 -35.50 14.92 -17.23
N VAL A 660 -34.83 14.97 -16.07
CA VAL A 660 -34.66 16.20 -15.28
C VAL A 660 -33.81 17.22 -16.00
N LEU A 661 -32.73 16.75 -16.63
CA LEU A 661 -31.86 17.62 -17.41
C LEU A 661 -32.56 18.22 -18.64
N LYS A 662 -33.72 17.68 -19.03
CA LYS A 662 -34.58 18.24 -20.10
C LYS A 662 -35.60 19.27 -19.58
N ASN A 663 -35.77 19.42 -18.27
CA ASN A 663 -36.73 20.36 -17.66
C ASN A 663 -36.44 21.81 -18.09
N ARG A 664 -37.46 22.48 -18.66
CA ARG A 664 -37.33 23.85 -19.19
C ARG A 664 -37.04 24.88 -18.10
N GLN A 665 -37.60 24.71 -16.90
CA GLN A 665 -37.38 25.62 -15.77
C GLN A 665 -35.95 25.49 -15.26
N LEU A 666 -35.45 24.26 -15.06
CA LEU A 666 -34.07 24.01 -14.64
C LEU A 666 -33.06 24.57 -15.65
N LYS A 667 -33.29 24.34 -16.95
CA LYS A 667 -32.46 24.93 -18.03
C LYS A 667 -32.46 26.46 -18.01
N SER A 668 -33.60 27.08 -17.69
CA SER A 668 -33.69 28.53 -17.57
C SER A 668 -32.92 29.06 -16.36
N LEU A 669 -32.92 28.33 -15.25
CA LEU A 669 -32.18 28.69 -14.03
C LEU A 669 -30.66 28.59 -14.21
N LEU A 670 -30.21 27.64 -15.02
CA LEU A 670 -28.80 27.44 -15.36
C LEU A 670 -28.26 28.44 -16.40
N GLY A 671 -29.03 29.47 -16.78
CA GLY A 671 -28.55 30.59 -17.57
C GLY A 671 -28.03 30.24 -18.97
N GLY A 672 -28.44 29.09 -19.53
CA GLY A 672 -27.96 28.60 -20.83
C GLY A 672 -26.67 27.78 -20.78
N MET A 673 -26.21 27.35 -19.61
CA MET A 673 -25.18 26.31 -19.51
C MET A 673 -25.63 25.05 -20.26
N ARG A 674 -24.77 24.55 -21.15
CA ARG A 674 -25.02 23.31 -21.89
C ARG A 674 -24.42 22.16 -21.11
N PHE A 675 -25.23 21.15 -20.81
CA PHE A 675 -24.74 19.90 -20.27
C PHE A 675 -23.84 19.21 -21.30
N ALA A 676 -22.65 18.78 -20.89
CA ALA A 676 -21.78 17.97 -21.74
C ALA A 676 -22.46 16.64 -22.05
N ARG A 677 -22.41 16.15 -23.30
CA ARG A 677 -23.17 14.97 -23.77
C ARG A 677 -22.81 13.63 -23.07
N ARG A 678 -21.83 13.60 -22.15
CA ARG A 678 -21.24 12.36 -21.62
C ARG A 678 -21.06 12.28 -20.09
N HIS A 679 -21.54 13.25 -19.30
CA HIS A 679 -21.18 13.31 -17.87
C HIS A 679 -22.40 13.60 -16.98
N ASP A 680 -23.35 12.67 -16.86
CA ASP A 680 -24.48 12.71 -15.92
C ASP A 680 -24.19 12.02 -14.57
N GLU A 681 -22.91 11.76 -14.29
CA GLU A 681 -22.42 11.08 -13.07
C GLU A 681 -21.85 12.06 -12.05
N ALA A 682 -22.09 11.79 -10.77
CA ALA A 682 -21.39 12.40 -9.63
C ALA A 682 -20.95 11.34 -8.63
N PHE A 683 -19.95 11.68 -7.82
CA PHE A 683 -19.54 10.87 -6.68
C PHE A 683 -20.39 11.19 -5.44
N MET A 684 -20.51 10.21 -4.56
CA MET A 684 -21.17 10.26 -3.27
C MET A 684 -20.24 9.73 -2.19
N SER A 685 -20.35 10.27 -0.98
CA SER A 685 -19.68 9.75 0.20
C SER A 685 -20.16 8.34 0.58
N PRO A 686 -19.44 7.63 1.47
CA PRO A 686 -19.97 6.46 2.16
C PRO A 686 -21.32 6.75 2.84
N LEU A 687 -22.10 5.69 3.03
CA LEU A 687 -23.42 5.73 3.67
C LEU A 687 -23.30 5.97 5.18
N CYS A 688 -23.96 7.02 5.68
CA CYS A 688 -23.95 7.42 7.09
C CYS A 688 -25.35 7.33 7.72
N ASP A 689 -25.43 7.11 9.03
CA ASP A 689 -26.69 7.12 9.77
C ASP A 689 -27.11 8.54 10.15
N VAL A 690 -28.41 8.85 10.06
CA VAL A 690 -28.96 10.14 10.53
C VAL A 690 -29.01 10.13 12.06
N ASN A 691 -28.03 10.78 12.69
CA ASN A 691 -27.87 10.82 14.15
C ASN A 691 -28.30 12.16 14.79
N LEU A 692 -29.07 12.98 14.07
CA LEU A 692 -29.51 14.30 14.55
C LEU A 692 -30.73 14.21 15.48
N PRO A 693 -30.76 14.97 16.59
CA PRO A 693 -31.96 15.09 17.42
C PRO A 693 -33.17 15.65 16.64
N PRO A 694 -34.42 15.29 16.98
CA PRO A 694 -35.62 15.71 16.23
C PRO A 694 -35.75 17.22 16.01
N GLU A 695 -35.35 18.04 16.99
CA GLU A 695 -35.37 19.50 16.87
C GLU A 695 -34.39 20.01 15.81
N ARG A 696 -33.19 19.41 15.72
CA ARG A 696 -32.17 19.74 14.73
C ARG A 696 -32.56 19.24 13.35
N ARG A 697 -33.20 18.07 13.27
CA ARG A 697 -33.78 17.54 12.03
C ARG A 697 -34.79 18.52 11.44
N ARG A 698 -35.74 18.99 12.25
CA ARG A 698 -36.71 20.01 11.83
C ARG A 698 -36.06 21.32 11.40
N ALA A 699 -35.04 21.79 12.13
CA ALA A 699 -34.32 23.03 11.79
C ALA A 699 -33.53 22.94 10.48
N LEU A 700 -33.07 21.76 10.09
CA LEU A 700 -32.33 21.50 8.85
C LEU A 700 -33.20 20.91 7.74
N HIS A 701 -34.52 20.83 7.96
CA HIS A 701 -35.48 20.20 7.06
C HIS A 701 -35.17 18.74 6.72
N VAL A 702 -34.54 17.98 7.63
CA VAL A 702 -34.31 16.54 7.45
C VAL A 702 -35.63 15.79 7.64
N PRO A 703 -36.08 14.95 6.69
CA PRO A 703 -37.32 14.18 6.82
C PRO A 703 -37.29 13.28 8.05
N ASP A 704 -38.43 13.07 8.73
CA ASP A 704 -38.50 12.25 9.96
C ASP A 704 -38.25 10.76 9.68
N GLU A 705 -38.60 10.32 8.48
CA GLU A 705 -38.39 8.96 7.96
C GLU A 705 -36.96 8.71 7.43
N ALA A 706 -36.10 9.73 7.40
CA ALA A 706 -34.69 9.56 7.03
C ALA A 706 -33.94 8.73 8.08
N VAL A 707 -33.37 7.61 7.63
CA VAL A 707 -32.52 6.74 8.45
C VAL A 707 -31.05 6.92 8.07
N TYR A 708 -30.78 7.14 6.78
CA TYR A 708 -29.42 7.29 6.25
C TYR A 708 -29.26 8.59 5.47
N PHE A 709 -28.02 9.01 5.28
CA PHE A 709 -27.67 10.07 4.35
C PHE A 709 -26.32 9.82 3.66
N VAL A 710 -26.13 10.45 2.50
CA VAL A 710 -24.84 10.61 1.83
C VAL A 710 -24.66 12.05 1.39
N TRP A 711 -23.41 12.48 1.26
CA TRP A 711 -23.07 13.71 0.55
C TRP A 711 -22.84 13.40 -0.93
N SER A 712 -23.59 14.06 -1.82
CA SER A 712 -23.31 14.05 -3.26
C SER A 712 -22.43 15.24 -3.59
N TYR A 713 -21.26 14.92 -4.15
CA TYR A 713 -20.33 15.90 -4.68
C TYR A 713 -20.91 16.59 -5.93
N PRO A 714 -20.45 17.80 -6.27
CA PRO A 714 -21.06 18.53 -7.37
C PRO A 714 -20.82 17.87 -8.72
N PHE A 715 -21.77 18.05 -9.64
CA PHE A 715 -21.74 17.55 -11.02
C PHE A 715 -20.88 18.48 -11.90
N ILE A 716 -19.65 18.78 -11.48
CA ILE A 716 -18.80 19.83 -12.08
C ILE A 716 -18.47 19.50 -13.54
N GLU A 717 -18.20 18.22 -13.86
CA GLU A 717 -17.92 17.79 -15.24
C GLU A 717 -19.12 17.90 -16.18
N MET A 718 -20.34 17.91 -15.63
CA MET A 718 -21.57 18.04 -16.40
C MET A 718 -21.74 19.46 -16.95
N LEU A 719 -21.11 20.45 -16.33
CA LEU A 719 -21.25 21.87 -16.65
C LEU A 719 -20.03 22.33 -17.47
N GLY A 720 -20.22 22.50 -18.79
CA GLY A 720 -19.16 22.98 -19.68
C GLY A 720 -18.56 24.34 -19.27
N LYS A 721 -17.43 24.75 -19.89
CA LYS A 721 -16.69 26.01 -19.59
C LYS A 721 -17.66 27.15 -19.18
N LYS A 722 -17.47 27.73 -17.98
CA LYS A 722 -18.29 28.85 -17.46
C LYS A 722 -18.56 29.86 -18.57
N PRO A 723 -19.78 30.42 -18.70
CA PRO A 723 -20.08 31.40 -19.73
C PRO A 723 -19.04 32.53 -19.69
N LYS A 724 -18.29 32.74 -20.78
CA LYS A 724 -17.23 33.77 -20.85
C LYS A 724 -17.80 35.20 -20.73
N ASN A 725 -19.12 35.38 -20.92
CA ASN A 725 -19.80 36.66 -20.81
C ASN A 725 -20.38 36.88 -19.39
N ARG A 726 -19.99 37.99 -18.74
CA ARG A 726 -20.50 38.43 -17.42
C ARG A 726 -22.04 38.55 -17.37
N GLN A 727 -22.70 38.91 -18.48
CA GLN A 727 -24.17 38.96 -18.55
C GLN A 727 -24.85 37.59 -18.52
N ALA A 728 -24.16 36.52 -18.92
CA ALA A 728 -24.69 35.16 -18.82
C ALA A 728 -24.46 34.57 -17.41
N GLN A 729 -23.36 34.94 -16.75
CA GLN A 729 -23.10 34.56 -15.36
C GLN A 729 -24.09 35.20 -14.38
N SER A 730 -24.50 36.45 -14.62
CA SER A 730 -25.52 37.13 -13.78
C SER A 730 -26.93 36.56 -13.92
N LYS A 731 -27.17 35.65 -14.87
CA LYS A 731 -28.47 34.96 -15.04
C LYS A 731 -28.56 33.65 -14.27
N ILE A 732 -27.43 33.11 -13.78
CA ILE A 732 -27.41 31.90 -12.98
C ILE A 732 -27.91 32.28 -11.58
N LYS A 733 -29.01 31.67 -11.17
CA LYS A 733 -29.58 31.87 -9.84
C LYS A 733 -28.93 30.93 -8.83
N TYR A 734 -27.74 31.31 -8.36
CA TYR A 734 -26.96 30.52 -7.38
C TYR A 734 -27.69 30.34 -6.04
N ASP A 735 -28.67 31.19 -5.74
CA ASP A 735 -29.55 31.13 -4.58
C ASP A 735 -30.66 30.06 -4.69
N GLN A 736 -30.72 29.31 -5.80
CA GLN A 736 -31.69 28.23 -5.99
C GLN A 736 -31.09 26.87 -5.62
N ALA A 737 -31.82 26.09 -4.82
CA ALA A 737 -31.40 24.77 -4.33
C ALA A 737 -31.03 23.80 -5.46
N ASP A 738 -31.82 23.74 -6.53
CA ASP A 738 -31.55 22.85 -7.67
C ASP A 738 -30.25 23.20 -8.41
N VAL A 739 -29.94 24.50 -8.52
CA VAL A 739 -28.70 24.98 -9.14
C VAL A 739 -27.51 24.75 -8.22
N SER A 740 -27.70 24.99 -6.92
CA SER A 740 -26.70 24.73 -5.89
C SER A 740 -26.35 23.24 -5.77
N PHE A 741 -27.33 22.34 -5.88
CA PHE A 741 -27.05 20.89 -5.88
C PHE A 741 -26.03 20.53 -6.97
N LEU A 742 -26.26 20.98 -8.20
CA LEU A 742 -25.39 20.68 -9.33
C LEU A 742 -23.99 21.29 -9.19
N LEU A 743 -23.88 22.46 -8.55
CA LEU A 743 -22.65 23.26 -8.50
C LEU A 743 -21.82 23.08 -7.24
N GLN A 744 -22.48 22.83 -6.11
CA GLN A 744 -21.87 22.78 -4.78
C GLN A 744 -22.07 21.43 -4.08
N GLY A 745 -23.03 20.62 -4.52
CA GLY A 745 -23.37 19.34 -3.89
C GLY A 745 -24.60 19.44 -2.98
N ALA A 746 -25.04 18.28 -2.47
CA ALA A 746 -26.21 18.17 -1.61
C ALA A 746 -26.14 16.95 -0.69
N PHE A 747 -26.85 17.04 0.43
CA PHE A 747 -27.20 15.86 1.22
C PHE A 747 -28.35 15.11 0.57
N ILE A 748 -28.20 13.81 0.40
CA ILE A 748 -29.26 12.91 -0.05
C ILE A 748 -29.67 12.05 1.13
N TYR A 749 -30.90 12.24 1.61
CA TYR A 749 -31.48 11.48 2.71
C TYR A 749 -32.24 10.27 2.17
N MET A 750 -32.16 9.16 2.88
CA MET A 750 -32.73 7.87 2.48
C MET A 750 -33.51 7.22 3.62
N ASP A 751 -34.51 6.41 3.25
CA ASP A 751 -35.26 5.58 4.18
C ASP A 751 -34.48 4.31 4.61
N CYS A 752 -35.10 3.45 5.43
CA CYS A 752 -34.49 2.18 5.86
C CYS A 752 -34.22 1.18 4.71
N ASN A 753 -34.77 1.41 3.52
CA ASN A 753 -34.57 0.60 2.33
C ASN A 753 -33.54 1.21 1.37
N TYR A 754 -32.81 2.24 1.80
CA TYR A 754 -31.80 2.95 1.01
C TYR A 754 -32.39 3.66 -0.23
N VAL A 755 -33.68 4.00 -0.19
CA VAL A 755 -34.36 4.76 -1.23
C VAL A 755 -34.20 6.24 -0.94
N PRO A 756 -33.69 7.06 -1.89
CA PRO A 756 -33.67 8.52 -1.74
C PRO A 756 -35.08 9.07 -1.49
N ILE A 757 -35.23 9.83 -0.40
CA ILE A 757 -36.51 10.45 0.01
C ILE A 757 -36.43 11.98 0.03
N GLN A 758 -35.23 12.57 0.11
CA GLN A 758 -35.04 14.01 -0.02
C GLN A 758 -33.62 14.36 -0.49
N VAL A 759 -33.50 15.38 -1.34
CA VAL A 759 -32.21 16.01 -1.70
C VAL A 759 -32.19 17.43 -1.15
N THR A 760 -31.16 17.78 -0.40
CA THR A 760 -31.04 19.06 0.31
C THR A 760 -29.70 19.70 -0.02
N ALA A 761 -29.75 20.73 -0.87
CA ALA A 761 -28.58 21.43 -1.36
C ALA A 761 -28.06 22.45 -0.35
N LEU A 762 -26.74 22.68 -0.38
CA LEU A 762 -26.13 23.81 0.30
C LEU A 762 -26.22 25.05 -0.58
N VAL A 763 -27.10 25.98 -0.20
CA VAL A 763 -27.33 27.23 -0.92
C VAL A 763 -26.56 28.35 -0.24
N LEU A 764 -25.66 28.98 -1.00
CA LEU A 764 -24.98 30.22 -0.58
C LEU A 764 -26.01 31.36 -0.49
N ASN A 765 -26.28 31.87 0.71
CA ASN A 765 -27.10 33.06 0.88
C ASN A 765 -26.77 33.83 2.16
N GLU A 766 -27.18 35.10 2.20
CA GLU A 766 -26.91 36.00 3.33
C GLU A 766 -27.63 35.59 4.63
N LYS A 767 -28.57 34.63 4.57
CA LYS A 767 -29.43 34.19 5.69
C LYS A 767 -29.08 32.79 6.19
N GLY A 768 -28.00 32.19 5.68
CA GLY A 768 -27.60 30.83 6.01
C GLY A 768 -27.22 30.67 7.48
N CYS A 769 -27.58 29.55 8.08
CA CYS A 769 -27.30 29.22 9.48
C CYS A 769 -25.92 28.56 9.67
N LEU A 770 -25.30 28.07 8.60
CA LEU A 770 -23.95 27.53 8.61
C LEU A 770 -22.97 28.64 8.24
N HIS A 771 -22.21 29.10 9.22
CA HIS A 771 -21.17 30.10 9.02
C HIS A 771 -19.80 29.44 9.07
N PHE A 772 -18.86 29.93 8.26
CA PHE A 772 -17.50 29.44 8.24
C PHE A 772 -16.52 30.58 8.58
N GLY A 773 -15.48 30.25 9.34
CA GLY A 773 -14.43 31.15 9.79
C GLY A 773 -13.39 31.42 8.71
N HIS A 774 -12.23 31.95 9.12
CA HIS A 774 -11.12 32.19 8.21
C HIS A 774 -10.50 30.87 7.71
N PRO A 775 -9.90 30.86 6.51
CA PRO A 775 -9.13 29.71 6.03
C PRO A 775 -7.99 29.41 7.00
N GLU A 776 -7.94 28.18 7.48
CA GLU A 776 -6.86 27.68 8.31
C GLU A 776 -6.05 26.64 7.53
N PRO A 777 -4.70 26.66 7.63
CA PRO A 777 -3.89 25.61 7.06
C PRO A 777 -4.27 24.30 7.75
N VAL A 778 -4.40 23.26 6.94
CA VAL A 778 -4.70 21.92 7.43
C VAL A 778 -3.47 21.43 8.20
N ASP A 779 -3.61 21.34 9.51
CA ASP A 779 -2.61 20.73 10.38
C ASP A 779 -2.66 19.21 10.19
N ASN A 780 -1.54 18.62 9.76
CA ASN A 780 -1.42 17.17 9.56
C ASN A 780 -1.73 16.39 10.85
N HIS A 781 -1.43 16.98 12.02
CA HIS A 781 -1.74 16.35 13.31
C HIS A 781 -3.24 16.38 13.63
N TRP A 782 -3.94 17.43 13.18
CA TRP A 782 -5.40 17.50 13.26
C TRP A 782 -6.06 16.50 12.29
N LEU A 783 -5.53 16.36 11.06
CA LEU A 783 -6.02 15.35 10.10
C LEU A 783 -5.88 13.92 10.65
N GLU A 784 -4.70 13.57 11.17
CA GLU A 784 -4.45 12.25 11.77
C GLU A 784 -5.41 11.98 12.93
N LYS A 785 -5.64 12.99 13.79
CA LYS A 785 -6.58 12.88 14.91
C LYS A 785 -8.03 12.71 14.47
N GLN A 786 -8.48 13.43 13.43
CA GLN A 786 -9.85 13.33 12.92
C GLN A 786 -10.09 12.08 12.07
N SER A 787 -9.06 11.58 11.37
CA SER A 787 -9.10 10.32 10.61
C SER A 787 -9.37 9.14 11.53
N GLY A 788 -8.76 9.12 12.73
CA GLY A 788 -9.05 8.12 13.77
C GLY A 788 -10.46 8.21 14.37
N THR A 789 -11.23 9.27 14.08
CA THR A 789 -12.61 9.45 14.57
C THR A 789 -13.69 9.15 13.52
N GLY A 790 -13.31 8.73 12.31
CA GLY A 790 -14.26 8.54 11.19
C GLY A 790 -14.94 9.84 10.72
N ARG A 791 -14.34 11.00 11.03
CA ARG A 791 -14.87 12.33 10.64
C ARG A 791 -14.22 12.91 9.39
N LEU A 792 -13.19 12.25 8.87
CA LEU A 792 -12.54 12.58 7.61
C LEU A 792 -12.71 11.39 6.67
N GLU A 793 -13.20 11.68 5.47
CA GLU A 793 -13.34 10.71 4.41
C GLU A 793 -12.42 11.14 3.24
N PRO A 794 -11.61 10.23 2.70
CA PRO A 794 -10.81 10.53 1.52
C PRO A 794 -11.75 10.87 0.35
N VAL A 795 -11.58 12.07 -0.21
CA VAL A 795 -12.16 12.41 -1.51
C VAL A 795 -11.12 11.95 -2.53
N THR A 796 -11.49 10.93 -3.29
CA THR A 796 -10.68 10.23 -4.32
C THR A 796 -9.67 11.10 -5.05
#